data_AF-F6ILA8-F1
#
_entry.id   AF-F6ILA8-F1
#
_cell.length_a   1.000
_cell.length_b   1.000
_cell.length_c   1.000
_cell.angle_alpha   90.00
_cell.angle_beta   90.00
_cell.angle_gamma   90.00
#
_symmetry.space_group_name_H-M   'P 1'
#
loop_
_entity.id
_entity.type
_entity.pdbx_description
1 polymer ?
#
loop_
_entity_poly.entity_id
_entity_poly.type
_entity_poly.pdbx_seq_one_letter_code
_entity_poly.pdbx_strand_id
1 'polypeptide(L)'
;MTGEFRVGRAHRLWRRTTVFLSALAAGSLVVASGVRAEDYPDYTRSSFYVPVRDGTKLAMNVYRPANADGVTDEKLPVIFAFTPYRARYKDKDGKIVEAALGDQLALRSLLRAGYVVAVADIRGKGASFGHRRGFQDRTEARDGYDLVEWLAHQPFSSGKVGMIGCSYLGGTTMHTVSTAPPSLKAAFIGATDWDKYAFVRRGGLTAQFNTRPDEPPTVDLASVPVDADPDGAMLRKAVAEHAANTSMGGLWYSMPYRDSVSPLTGNDFWNEVAIWRYADAIRKSGIATYMWGNWKDEPTSQVLVAAKNLGSRLLVGPGSHCVPPPGFDFTGEITRYFDYYLKGADNGFSAQPPVTFWSADGNAEGHYVRQDALPGAGSTTWSWYLNGGDMDGARALSSRPGESGTDRFTVDYDVANDAYFAFWPEPLDAHGITYTSAPLEHPVDLLGYPLAHLQLQSDRPDADVFVYLEEVSPGGAAQVLSFGRLKLSHRAIAPAPWDNLGLPWHSGLRKDVSPLGKGETARMEIAMMPLSHRIEPGYRLRFVMTGADPRQRNLAEVRQDPPPVLEIERGWQSGSRIDLPLREPHDAAISGQIGGPGGRGTYPAVAQARADAPGYTIYRPQVLPEGKLPLVLWGNGGCRDDGLSAGHALKEFASHGYLVIANGAPRQERPVLAALPQPGEGPMRMPTEAERKADETSAAQMLDAIDWAERVNADPADPLYGHIDTTRIAATGHSCGGLQALAAGADPRVDTVIAFGSGVYNRTGSGLSGVKIVKDDLKRLHTPVAYILGGPTDIAYPNGTDDFARIAHVPVMLANLPVGHGGTLALADGGEWARVGATWLNWQLKGDRQAGLMFTGQDCGLCKTPGWTVKRKQFPAKP
;
A
#
# COMPACT_ATOMS: atom_id res chain seq x y z
N MET A 1 9.15 49.87 49.08
CA MET A 1 8.90 51.27 48.69
C MET A 1 8.32 51.21 47.27
N THR A 2 7.00 51.15 47.09
CA THR A 2 5.99 52.24 47.17
C THR A 2 6.00 53.13 45.93
N GLY A 3 4.92 53.06 45.14
CA GLY A 3 4.74 53.79 43.89
C GLY A 3 3.32 53.66 43.29
N GLU A 4 2.29 53.48 44.12
CA GLU A 4 0.90 53.66 43.67
C GLU A 4 0.61 55.16 43.48
N PHE A 5 -0.29 55.50 42.54
CA PHE A 5 -1.33 56.49 42.83
C PHE A 5 -2.63 56.21 42.06
N ARG A 6 -3.75 56.18 42.79
CA ARG A 6 -5.13 56.03 42.28
C ARG A 6 -5.85 57.37 42.31
N VAL A 7 -6.66 57.70 41.29
CA VAL A 7 -7.98 58.40 41.37
C VAL A 7 -8.75 58.08 40.06
N GLY A 8 -10.07 57.89 39.98
CA GLY A 8 -11.08 57.69 41.03
C GLY A 8 -12.51 58.16 40.67
N ARG A 9 -13.49 57.26 40.83
CA ARG A 9 -14.97 57.48 40.83
C ARG A 9 -15.65 57.87 39.50
N ALA A 10 -16.98 57.70 39.47
CA ALA A 10 -17.84 57.82 38.30
C ALA A 10 -19.24 58.34 38.65
N HIS A 11 -19.91 59.02 37.71
CA HIS A 11 -21.37 59.17 37.54
C HIS A 11 -21.58 59.59 36.05
N ARG A 12 -22.32 58.87 35.20
CA ARG A 12 -23.79 58.96 34.95
C ARG A 12 -24.27 60.43 34.89
N LEU A 13 -24.88 60.95 33.81
CA LEU A 13 -25.53 60.39 32.60
C LEU A 13 -25.45 61.49 31.47
N TRP A 14 -25.86 61.38 30.19
CA TRP A 14 -26.66 60.43 29.38
C TRP A 14 -26.44 60.63 27.85
N ARG A 15 -27.18 59.87 27.02
CA ARG A 15 -27.47 60.01 25.57
C ARG A 15 -26.35 59.91 24.51
N ARG A 16 -26.41 58.76 23.82
CA ARG A 16 -26.15 58.51 22.36
C ARG A 16 -24.75 58.77 21.81
N THR A 17 -24.02 57.67 21.54
CA THR A 17 -23.69 57.18 20.17
C THR A 17 -23.39 55.66 20.24
N THR A 18 -23.36 54.98 19.10
CA THR A 18 -23.19 53.53 18.89
C THR A 18 -21.87 52.95 19.40
N VAL A 19 -21.87 51.70 19.92
CA VAL A 19 -20.92 50.59 19.64
C VAL A 19 -21.29 49.33 20.47
N PHE A 20 -20.84 48.15 20.01
CA PHE A 20 -20.94 46.78 20.56
C PHE A 20 -20.85 46.64 22.10
N LEU A 21 -21.57 45.66 22.68
CA LEU A 21 -20.95 44.43 23.25
C LEU A 21 -21.96 43.32 23.65
N SER A 22 -21.58 42.07 23.34
CA SER A 22 -21.64 40.82 24.13
C SER A 22 -22.89 40.27 24.88
N ALA A 23 -22.87 38.92 24.98
CA ALA A 23 -23.57 38.00 25.91
C ALA A 23 -24.87 37.35 25.37
N LEU A 24 -25.14 36.03 25.52
CA LEU A 24 -24.35 34.92 26.09
C LEU A 24 -24.31 33.70 25.15
N ALA A 25 -23.23 32.93 25.23
CA ALA A 25 -23.25 31.47 25.12
C ALA A 25 -22.25 30.89 26.13
N ALA A 26 -22.67 29.93 26.96
CA ALA A 26 -21.82 29.38 28.02
C ALA A 26 -20.85 28.33 27.45
N GLY A 27 -19.66 28.76 27.05
CA GLY A 27 -18.59 27.84 26.68
C GLY A 27 -18.06 27.11 27.92
N SER A 28 -18.40 25.83 28.05
CA SER A 28 -17.74 24.94 29.01
C SER A 28 -16.26 24.85 28.66
N LEU A 29 -15.42 25.52 29.46
CA LEU A 29 -13.97 25.33 29.44
C LEU A 29 -13.66 23.92 29.95
N VAL A 30 -13.72 22.95 29.03
CA VAL A 30 -12.98 21.70 29.16
C VAL A 30 -11.51 22.11 29.12
N VAL A 31 -10.95 22.37 30.30
CA VAL A 31 -9.51 22.32 30.48
C VAL A 31 -9.13 20.87 30.17
N ALA A 32 -8.63 20.65 28.96
CA ALA A 32 -8.01 19.38 28.60
C ALA A 32 -6.80 19.22 29.53
N SER A 33 -7.01 18.47 30.62
CA SER A 33 -5.95 18.09 31.54
C SER A 33 -5.02 17.16 30.79
N GLY A 34 -4.05 17.74 30.09
CA GLY A 34 -2.96 17.01 29.47
C GLY A 34 -2.22 16.29 30.57
N VAL A 35 -2.55 15.00 30.75
CA VAL A 35 -1.86 14.11 31.66
C VAL A 35 -0.44 14.02 31.14
N ARG A 36 0.45 14.78 31.78
CA ARG A 36 1.88 14.72 31.50
C ARG A 36 2.29 13.31 31.89
N ALA A 37 2.69 12.50 30.90
CA ALA A 37 3.10 11.12 31.15
C ALA A 37 4.16 11.12 32.25
N GLU A 38 3.86 10.42 33.35
CA GLU A 38 4.74 10.33 34.49
C GLU A 38 5.92 9.43 34.10
N ASP A 39 7.11 10.01 34.08
CA ASP A 39 8.35 9.31 33.71
C ASP A 39 8.95 8.70 34.97
N TYR A 40 9.01 7.38 34.99
CA TYR A 40 9.55 6.57 36.08
C TYR A 40 11.00 6.17 35.78
N PRO A 41 12.02 6.97 36.17
CA PRO A 41 13.41 6.70 35.78
C PRO A 41 13.99 5.43 36.42
N ASP A 42 13.44 4.98 37.55
CA ASP A 42 13.91 3.83 38.32
C ASP A 42 12.83 2.74 38.46
N TYR A 43 13.15 1.65 39.16
CA TYR A 43 12.33 0.45 39.23
C TYR A 43 12.70 -0.46 40.40
N THR A 44 11.77 -1.33 40.80
CA THR A 44 12.08 -2.48 41.65
C THR A 44 11.80 -3.79 40.91
N ARG A 45 12.83 -4.64 40.79
CA ARG A 45 12.71 -6.02 40.33
C ARG A 45 12.36 -6.94 41.50
N SER A 46 11.46 -7.89 41.23
CA SER A 46 11.16 -9.06 42.07
C SER A 46 11.01 -10.29 41.19
N SER A 47 11.15 -11.51 41.72
CA SER A 47 11.05 -12.73 40.93
C SER A 47 10.47 -13.92 41.69
N PHE A 48 9.72 -14.74 40.97
CA PHE A 48 8.78 -15.71 41.53
C PHE A 48 8.82 -17.03 40.75
N TYR A 49 8.49 -18.12 41.45
CA TYR A 49 8.00 -19.34 40.82
C TYR A 49 6.47 -19.31 40.83
N VAL A 50 5.85 -19.17 39.66
CA VAL A 50 4.39 -19.23 39.50
C VAL A 50 3.99 -20.65 39.11
N PRO A 51 3.16 -21.36 39.91
CA PRO A 51 2.60 -22.64 39.51
C PRO A 51 1.49 -22.42 38.47
N VAL A 52 1.61 -23.07 37.31
CA VAL A 52 0.55 -23.15 36.29
C VAL A 52 -0.43 -24.30 36.59
N ARG A 53 -1.44 -24.51 35.75
CA ARG A 53 -2.56 -25.47 35.93
C ARG A 53 -2.21 -26.89 36.38
N ASP A 54 -1.01 -27.39 36.09
CA ASP A 54 -0.55 -28.75 36.41
C ASP A 54 0.44 -28.79 37.59
N GLY A 55 0.69 -27.65 38.23
CA GLY A 55 1.65 -27.49 39.32
C GLY A 55 3.09 -27.17 38.88
N THR A 56 3.38 -27.16 37.56
CA THR A 56 4.70 -26.81 37.04
C THR A 56 5.05 -25.37 37.36
N LYS A 57 6.26 -25.12 37.86
CA LYS A 57 6.70 -23.82 38.36
C LYS A 57 7.47 -23.05 37.30
N LEU A 58 6.87 -22.01 36.74
CA LEU A 58 7.53 -21.13 35.78
C LEU A 58 8.20 -19.95 36.49
N ALA A 59 9.46 -19.69 36.14
CA ALA A 59 10.25 -18.59 36.69
C ALA A 59 9.91 -17.28 35.98
N MET A 60 9.54 -16.27 36.75
CA MET A 60 9.19 -14.95 36.22
C MET A 60 9.89 -13.83 37.00
N ASN A 61 10.38 -12.83 36.28
CA ASN A 61 10.87 -11.57 36.85
C ASN A 61 9.83 -10.47 36.56
N VAL A 62 9.48 -9.69 37.57
CA VAL A 62 8.51 -8.58 37.52
C VAL A 62 9.20 -7.30 37.95
N TYR A 63 9.10 -6.28 37.10
CA TYR A 63 9.73 -4.97 37.21
C TYR A 63 8.62 -3.94 37.39
N ARG A 64 8.60 -3.27 38.55
CA ARG A 64 7.61 -2.24 38.88
C ARG A 64 8.24 -0.85 38.78
N PRO A 65 7.57 0.14 38.17
CA PRO A 65 8.09 1.52 38.08
C PRO A 65 8.36 2.15 39.44
N ALA A 66 9.41 2.96 39.55
CA ALA A 66 9.77 3.69 40.76
C ALA A 66 10.35 5.08 40.50
N ASN A 67 10.11 5.98 41.44
CA ASN A 67 10.61 7.36 41.50
C ASN A 67 11.54 7.53 42.71
N ALA A 68 12.02 8.75 42.95
CA ALA A 68 12.85 9.07 44.12
C ALA A 68 12.15 8.73 45.46
N ASP A 69 10.82 8.79 45.49
CA ASP A 69 9.98 8.47 46.65
C ASP A 69 9.71 6.95 46.82
N GLY A 70 10.16 6.12 45.87
CA GLY A 70 10.01 4.65 45.89
C GLY A 70 9.16 4.09 44.75
N VAL A 71 8.72 2.84 44.90
CA VAL A 71 7.83 2.15 43.95
C VAL A 71 6.44 2.77 44.02
N THR A 72 5.78 2.95 42.87
CA THR A 72 4.39 3.46 42.85
C THR A 72 3.40 2.45 43.45
N ASP A 73 2.47 2.97 44.26
CA ASP A 73 1.29 2.24 44.75
C ASP A 73 0.16 2.18 43.70
N GLU A 74 0.31 2.83 42.54
CA GLU A 74 -0.69 2.77 41.47
C GLU A 74 -0.83 1.34 40.89
N LYS A 75 -2.07 0.94 40.63
CA LYS A 75 -2.40 -0.28 39.91
C LYS A 75 -2.24 -0.09 38.41
N LEU A 76 -1.05 -0.40 37.90
CA LEU A 76 -0.69 -0.16 36.51
C LEU A 76 -1.01 -1.36 35.59
N PRO A 77 -1.23 -1.14 34.28
CA PRO A 77 -1.25 -2.22 33.29
C PRO A 77 0.09 -2.97 33.20
N VAL A 78 0.00 -4.26 32.87
CA VAL A 78 1.17 -5.15 32.76
C VAL A 78 1.53 -5.40 31.29
N ILE A 79 2.80 -5.33 30.95
CA ILE A 79 3.37 -5.78 29.68
C ILE A 79 4.12 -7.09 29.93
N PHE A 80 3.74 -8.16 29.23
CA PHE A 80 4.25 -9.52 29.46
C PHE A 80 5.01 -10.08 28.23
N ALA A 81 6.19 -10.63 28.47
CA ALA A 81 7.01 -11.34 27.50
C ALA A 81 7.33 -12.77 28.00
N PHE A 82 7.06 -13.79 27.17
CA PHE A 82 7.18 -15.21 27.54
C PHE A 82 8.24 -15.91 26.67
N THR A 83 9.44 -16.14 27.22
CA THR A 83 10.69 -16.26 26.44
C THR A 83 11.41 -17.61 26.53
N PRO A 84 11.98 -18.14 25.43
CA PRO A 84 12.95 -19.26 25.41
C PRO A 84 14.42 -18.81 25.55
N TYR A 85 14.67 -17.50 25.68
CA TYR A 85 16.01 -16.90 25.58
C TYR A 85 16.66 -16.63 26.96
N ARG A 86 15.95 -16.97 28.05
CA ARG A 86 16.21 -16.65 29.46
C ARG A 86 15.86 -15.20 29.79
N ALA A 87 14.94 -15.00 30.73
CA ALA A 87 14.46 -13.70 31.20
C ALA A 87 15.55 -12.91 31.92
N ARG A 88 16.44 -13.62 32.63
CA ARG A 88 17.54 -13.07 33.43
C ARG A 88 18.69 -14.07 33.52
N TYR A 89 19.88 -13.74 33.01
CA TYR A 89 21.01 -14.66 32.92
C TYR A 89 22.36 -13.95 33.03
N LYS A 90 23.44 -14.70 33.26
CA LYS A 90 24.83 -14.24 33.15
C LYS A 90 25.36 -14.46 31.74
N ASP A 91 25.90 -13.43 31.12
CA ASP A 91 26.60 -13.56 29.85
C ASP A 91 28.00 -14.21 30.02
N LYS A 92 28.72 -14.36 28.91
CA LYS A 92 30.07 -14.96 28.85
C LYS A 92 31.10 -14.22 29.73
N ASP A 93 30.86 -12.93 30.01
CA ASP A 93 31.75 -12.05 30.77
C ASP A 93 31.29 -11.97 32.25
N GLY A 94 30.29 -12.77 32.63
CA GLY A 94 29.73 -12.88 33.98
C GLY A 94 28.72 -11.79 34.35
N LYS A 95 28.44 -10.85 33.46
CA LYS A 95 27.52 -9.73 33.69
C LYS A 95 26.07 -10.22 33.60
N ILE A 96 25.20 -9.69 34.46
CA ILE A 96 23.77 -10.00 34.42
C ILE A 96 23.13 -9.24 33.25
N VAL A 97 22.45 -9.98 32.39
CA VAL A 97 21.55 -9.50 31.34
C VAL A 97 20.11 -9.71 31.81
N GLU A 98 19.28 -8.67 31.68
CA GLU A 98 17.88 -8.66 32.11
C GLU A 98 17.00 -8.22 30.93
N ALA A 99 16.15 -9.12 30.42
CA ALA A 99 15.43 -8.87 29.17
C ALA A 99 14.49 -7.66 29.23
N ALA A 100 13.92 -7.37 30.40
CA ALA A 100 13.05 -6.21 30.65
C ALA A 100 13.77 -4.85 30.58
N LEU A 101 15.12 -4.84 30.59
CA LEU A 101 15.93 -3.63 30.56
C LEU A 101 16.44 -3.29 29.15
N GLY A 102 16.10 -4.07 28.13
CA GLY A 102 16.43 -3.82 26.73
C GLY A 102 15.26 -3.20 25.95
N ASP A 103 15.52 -2.16 25.16
CA ASP A 103 14.50 -1.45 24.39
C ASP A 103 14.31 -1.93 22.93
N GLN A 104 14.88 -3.07 22.54
CA GLN A 104 14.61 -3.71 21.24
C GLN A 104 13.12 -4.04 21.03
N LEU A 105 12.35 -4.18 22.11
CA LEU A 105 10.88 -4.28 22.12
C LEU A 105 10.26 -3.26 23.09
N ALA A 106 10.90 -2.08 23.23
CA ALA A 106 10.47 -0.97 24.09
C ALA A 106 10.23 -1.31 25.58
N LEU A 107 10.74 -2.44 26.10
CA LEU A 107 10.39 -2.90 27.46
C LEU A 107 10.86 -1.94 28.55
N ARG A 108 12.04 -1.32 28.42
CA ARG A 108 12.54 -0.35 29.40
C ARG A 108 11.81 1.00 29.28
N SER A 109 11.45 1.41 28.07
CA SER A 109 10.65 2.62 27.82
C SER A 109 9.20 2.47 28.30
N LEU A 110 8.59 1.31 28.13
CA LEU A 110 7.27 1.00 28.69
C LEU A 110 7.32 1.02 30.23
N LEU A 111 8.35 0.42 30.85
CA LEU A 111 8.57 0.51 32.30
C LEU A 111 8.65 1.96 32.79
N ARG A 112 9.36 2.84 32.07
CA ARG A 112 9.39 4.28 32.35
C ARG A 112 8.03 4.96 32.14
N ALA A 113 7.28 4.55 31.13
CA ALA A 113 5.97 5.12 30.78
C ALA A 113 4.80 4.58 31.63
N GLY A 114 5.05 4.12 32.87
CA GLY A 114 3.99 3.65 33.77
C GLY A 114 3.38 2.31 33.36
N TYR A 115 4.21 1.32 33.00
CA TYR A 115 3.80 -0.08 32.88
C TYR A 115 4.59 -0.97 33.85
N VAL A 116 3.94 -1.97 34.44
CA VAL A 116 4.67 -3.08 35.07
C VAL A 116 5.15 -4.01 33.97
N VAL A 117 6.43 -4.36 33.95
CA VAL A 117 7.00 -5.28 32.95
C VAL A 117 7.25 -6.63 33.58
N ALA A 118 6.73 -7.69 32.97
CA ALA A 118 6.91 -9.07 33.40
C ALA A 118 7.59 -9.88 32.29
N VAL A 119 8.63 -10.64 32.65
CA VAL A 119 9.30 -11.56 31.73
C VAL A 119 9.44 -12.93 32.39
N ALA A 120 8.85 -13.95 31.79
CA ALA A 120 8.89 -15.33 32.27
C ALA A 120 9.59 -16.26 31.28
N ASP A 121 10.33 -17.23 31.81
CA ASP A 121 10.89 -18.31 31.02
C ASP A 121 9.79 -19.33 30.66
N ILE A 122 9.75 -19.78 29.41
CA ILE A 122 8.86 -20.90 29.04
C ILE A 122 9.23 -22.17 29.81
N ARG A 123 8.27 -23.09 29.95
CA ARG A 123 8.46 -24.45 30.49
C ARG A 123 9.71 -25.10 29.88
N GLY A 124 10.57 -25.70 30.69
CA GLY A 124 11.75 -26.42 30.21
C GLY A 124 12.86 -25.55 29.56
N LYS A 125 12.94 -24.26 29.91
CA LYS A 125 14.01 -23.32 29.53
C LYS A 125 14.37 -22.40 30.71
N GLY A 126 15.61 -21.91 30.71
CA GLY A 126 16.12 -20.98 31.71
C GLY A 126 15.95 -21.48 33.14
N ALA A 127 15.22 -20.73 33.96
CA ALA A 127 14.94 -21.08 35.36
C ALA A 127 13.60 -21.81 35.59
N SER A 128 12.77 -22.00 34.56
CA SER A 128 11.45 -22.62 34.64
C SER A 128 11.48 -24.15 34.66
N PHE A 129 10.70 -24.77 35.54
CA PHE A 129 10.57 -26.22 35.65
C PHE A 129 9.89 -26.87 34.43
N GLY A 130 9.89 -28.21 34.41
CA GLY A 130 9.25 -29.04 33.41
C GLY A 130 10.08 -29.25 32.15
N HIS A 131 9.43 -29.75 31.11
CA HIS A 131 10.01 -29.97 29.79
C HIS A 131 8.99 -29.65 28.69
N ARG A 132 9.49 -29.32 27.50
CA ARG A 132 8.66 -29.03 26.33
C ARG A 132 8.37 -30.33 25.58
N ARG A 133 7.09 -30.70 25.51
CA ARG A 133 6.62 -31.80 24.64
C ARG A 133 6.80 -31.45 23.17
N GLY A 134 6.65 -30.19 22.78
CA GLY A 134 6.89 -29.73 21.42
C GLY A 134 7.23 -28.25 21.35
N PHE A 135 7.55 -27.76 20.16
CA PHE A 135 7.84 -26.35 19.91
C PHE A 135 6.53 -25.54 19.88
N GLN A 136 6.31 -24.68 20.87
CA GLN A 136 5.13 -23.81 20.95
C GLN A 136 3.81 -24.59 20.91
N ASP A 137 3.75 -25.67 21.69
CA ASP A 137 2.59 -26.58 21.76
C ASP A 137 1.41 -25.97 22.56
N ARG A 138 0.27 -26.67 22.63
CA ARG A 138 -0.88 -26.18 23.43
C ARG A 138 -0.61 -26.15 24.93
N THR A 139 0.42 -26.84 25.43
CA THR A 139 0.87 -26.75 26.83
C THR A 139 1.49 -25.37 27.05
N GLU A 140 2.47 -24.99 26.24
CA GLU A 140 3.13 -23.68 26.30
C GLU A 140 2.14 -22.52 26.05
N ALA A 141 1.23 -22.66 25.06
CA ALA A 141 0.15 -21.71 24.82
C ALA A 141 -0.73 -21.49 26.07
N ARG A 142 -0.98 -22.57 26.82
CA ARG A 142 -1.80 -22.56 28.05
C ARG A 142 -1.02 -22.17 29.30
N ASP A 143 0.28 -22.37 29.34
CA ASP A 143 1.15 -21.77 30.37
C ASP A 143 1.10 -20.24 30.28
N GLY A 144 1.15 -19.70 29.05
CA GLY A 144 0.96 -18.27 28.79
C GLY A 144 -0.40 -17.73 29.29
N TYR A 145 -1.50 -18.50 29.12
CA TYR A 145 -2.81 -18.14 29.70
C TYR A 145 -2.74 -18.01 31.22
N ASP A 146 -2.15 -18.99 31.91
CA ASP A 146 -2.11 -18.99 33.38
C ASP A 146 -1.24 -17.84 33.92
N LEU A 147 -0.13 -17.52 33.24
CA LEU A 147 0.72 -16.40 33.60
C LEU A 147 0.05 -15.04 33.36
N VAL A 148 -0.70 -14.87 32.26
CA VAL A 148 -1.49 -13.66 32.01
C VAL A 148 -2.55 -13.44 33.09
N GLU A 149 -3.34 -14.47 33.41
CA GLU A 149 -4.37 -14.35 34.43
C GLU A 149 -3.79 -14.20 35.84
N TRP A 150 -2.64 -14.83 36.13
CA TRP A 150 -1.90 -14.57 37.39
C TRP A 150 -1.45 -13.10 37.47
N LEU A 151 -0.87 -12.55 36.42
CA LEU A 151 -0.39 -11.15 36.35
C LEU A 151 -1.54 -10.13 36.47
N ALA A 152 -2.72 -10.45 35.96
CA ALA A 152 -3.91 -9.60 36.07
C ALA A 152 -4.41 -9.44 37.52
N HIS A 153 -4.24 -10.47 38.36
CA HIS A 153 -4.77 -10.50 39.73
C HIS A 153 -3.77 -10.04 40.80
N GLN A 154 -2.57 -9.58 40.42
CA GLN A 154 -1.57 -9.10 41.38
C GLN A 154 -1.94 -7.73 41.99
N PRO A 155 -1.51 -7.42 43.23
CA PRO A 155 -1.91 -6.18 43.91
C PRO A 155 -1.45 -4.89 43.20
N PHE A 156 -0.38 -4.96 42.40
CA PHE A 156 0.15 -3.86 41.57
C PHE A 156 -0.53 -3.73 40.19
N SER A 157 -1.49 -4.59 39.86
CA SER A 157 -2.05 -4.74 38.51
C SER A 157 -3.39 -4.02 38.35
N SER A 158 -3.59 -3.37 37.21
CA SER A 158 -4.89 -2.80 36.79
C SER A 158 -5.91 -3.85 36.33
N GLY A 159 -5.53 -5.13 36.28
CA GLY A 159 -6.34 -6.21 35.69
C GLY A 159 -6.26 -6.27 34.15
N LYS A 160 -5.50 -5.37 33.50
CA LYS A 160 -5.26 -5.37 32.06
C LYS A 160 -3.82 -5.78 31.76
N VAL A 161 -3.67 -6.77 30.87
CA VAL A 161 -2.37 -7.25 30.38
C VAL A 161 -2.26 -6.98 28.88
N GLY A 162 -1.09 -6.53 28.45
CA GLY A 162 -0.63 -6.60 27.06
C GLY A 162 0.52 -7.61 26.94
N MET A 163 0.71 -8.17 25.75
CA MET A 163 1.87 -9.03 25.46
C MET A 163 2.68 -8.48 24.29
N ILE A 164 3.99 -8.70 24.31
CA ILE A 164 4.89 -8.27 23.24
C ILE A 164 5.96 -9.32 22.94
N GLY A 165 6.28 -9.48 21.64
CA GLY A 165 7.29 -10.41 21.22
C GLY A 165 7.76 -10.31 19.78
N CYS A 166 8.84 -11.01 19.48
CA CYS A 166 9.33 -11.23 18.12
C CYS A 166 9.96 -12.64 17.99
N SER A 167 10.01 -13.23 16.79
CA SER A 167 10.53 -14.59 16.57
C SER A 167 9.76 -15.64 17.39
N TYR A 168 10.45 -16.52 18.13
CA TYR A 168 9.84 -17.43 19.10
C TYR A 168 9.00 -16.69 20.14
N LEU A 169 9.48 -15.54 20.64
CA LEU A 169 8.74 -14.72 21.60
C LEU A 169 7.49 -14.08 20.98
N GLY A 170 7.48 -13.86 19.66
CA GLY A 170 6.28 -13.48 18.90
C GLY A 170 5.31 -14.67 18.80
N GLY A 171 5.84 -15.88 18.59
CA GLY A 171 5.06 -17.10 18.52
C GLY A 171 4.42 -17.48 19.86
N THR A 172 5.14 -17.39 20.99
CA THR A 172 4.56 -17.60 22.33
C THR A 172 3.44 -16.60 22.61
N THR A 173 3.59 -15.34 22.19
CA THR A 173 2.50 -14.35 22.24
C THR A 173 1.32 -14.78 21.38
N MET A 174 1.52 -15.11 20.10
CA MET A 174 0.46 -15.52 19.17
C MET A 174 -0.29 -16.78 19.64
N HIS A 175 0.45 -17.77 20.15
CA HIS A 175 -0.10 -18.97 20.77
C HIS A 175 -0.87 -18.67 22.05
N THR A 176 -0.38 -17.75 22.91
CA THR A 176 -1.12 -17.31 24.11
C THR A 176 -2.41 -16.58 23.74
N VAL A 177 -2.38 -15.66 22.76
CA VAL A 177 -3.58 -14.98 22.22
C VAL A 177 -4.61 -16.00 21.71
N SER A 178 -4.15 -17.09 21.07
CA SER A 178 -4.99 -18.21 20.62
C SER A 178 -5.65 -19.04 21.73
N THR A 179 -5.41 -18.73 23.01
CA THR A 179 -6.11 -19.31 24.16
C THR A 179 -7.23 -18.41 24.73
N ALA A 180 -7.33 -17.18 24.23
CA ALA A 180 -8.23 -16.11 24.68
C ALA A 180 -8.23 -15.86 26.21
N PRO A 181 -7.10 -15.45 26.82
CA PRO A 181 -7.08 -15.04 28.23
C PRO A 181 -7.94 -13.78 28.43
N PRO A 182 -8.97 -13.79 29.30
CA PRO A 182 -9.89 -12.68 29.44
C PRO A 182 -9.23 -11.38 29.90
N SER A 183 -8.07 -11.41 30.58
CA SER A 183 -7.33 -10.22 30.98
C SER A 183 -6.30 -9.72 29.96
N LEU A 184 -6.00 -10.48 28.91
CA LEU A 184 -5.23 -10.00 27.75
C LEU A 184 -6.10 -9.03 26.94
N LYS A 185 -5.55 -7.87 26.56
CA LYS A 185 -6.27 -6.83 25.78
C LYS A 185 -5.58 -6.44 24.48
N ALA A 186 -4.26 -6.54 24.43
CA ALA A 186 -3.45 -6.13 23.28
C ALA A 186 -2.22 -7.03 23.12
N ALA A 187 -1.79 -7.28 21.90
CA ALA A 187 -0.64 -8.12 21.58
C ALA A 187 0.16 -7.56 20.39
N PHE A 188 1.45 -7.28 20.61
CA PHE A 188 2.38 -6.76 19.60
C PHE A 188 3.36 -7.87 19.17
N ILE A 189 3.23 -8.35 17.94
CA ILE A 189 3.65 -9.69 17.50
C ILE A 189 4.58 -9.59 16.28
N GLY A 190 5.86 -9.91 16.47
CA GLY A 190 6.90 -9.78 15.45
C GLY A 190 7.38 -11.09 14.82
N ALA A 191 7.66 -11.05 13.51
CA ALA A 191 8.45 -12.04 12.77
C ALA A 191 8.16 -13.51 13.13
N THR A 192 6.89 -13.90 13.09
CA THR A 192 6.42 -15.22 13.52
C THR A 192 5.42 -15.82 12.52
N ASP A 193 5.05 -17.09 12.72
CA ASP A 193 4.27 -17.86 11.76
C ASP A 193 2.75 -17.87 11.98
N TRP A 194 2.04 -18.00 10.85
CA TRP A 194 0.60 -18.26 10.77
C TRP A 194 0.32 -19.76 10.62
N ASP A 195 1.19 -20.44 9.87
CA ASP A 195 1.17 -21.87 9.64
C ASP A 195 2.56 -22.48 9.84
N LYS A 196 2.75 -23.20 10.95
CA LYS A 196 4.04 -23.81 11.31
C LYS A 196 4.59 -24.77 10.25
N TYR A 197 3.71 -25.44 9.48
CA TYR A 197 4.14 -26.27 8.36
C TYR A 197 4.73 -25.43 7.22
N ALA A 198 4.04 -24.38 6.75
CA ALA A 198 4.59 -23.47 5.74
C ALA A 198 5.85 -22.73 6.20
N PHE A 199 6.02 -22.51 7.51
CA PHE A 199 7.24 -21.99 8.11
C PHE A 199 8.41 -23.00 8.01
N VAL A 200 8.32 -24.14 8.72
CA VAL A 200 9.42 -25.12 8.81
C VAL A 200 9.66 -25.88 7.50
N ARG A 201 8.60 -26.13 6.72
CA ARG A 201 8.60 -26.94 5.49
C ARG A 201 7.97 -26.19 4.30
N ARG A 202 8.30 -24.91 4.11
CA ARG A 202 7.90 -24.13 2.92
C ARG A 202 8.16 -24.93 1.63
N GLY A 203 7.12 -25.15 0.83
CA GLY A 203 7.21 -25.93 -0.40
C GLY A 203 7.54 -27.43 -0.22
N GLY A 204 7.33 -27.99 0.99
CA GLY A 204 7.78 -29.34 1.36
C GLY A 204 9.24 -29.41 1.86
N LEU A 205 10.00 -28.30 1.72
CA LEU A 205 11.45 -28.27 1.92
C LEU A 205 11.83 -27.72 3.30
N THR A 206 12.54 -28.55 4.07
CA THR A 206 13.14 -28.18 5.35
C THR A 206 14.46 -27.44 5.13
N ALA A 207 14.36 -26.16 4.84
CA ALA A 207 15.48 -25.21 4.89
C ALA A 207 15.29 -24.24 6.06
N GLN A 208 16.39 -23.59 6.46
CA GLN A 208 16.51 -22.53 7.47
C GLN A 208 16.24 -22.93 8.93
N PHE A 209 15.13 -23.60 9.23
CA PHE A 209 14.52 -23.47 10.56
C PHE A 209 15.18 -24.28 11.67
N ASN A 210 16.16 -23.64 12.30
CA ASN A 210 16.69 -23.79 13.66
C ASN A 210 16.14 -24.99 14.43
N THR A 211 16.62 -26.17 14.06
CA THR A 211 16.81 -27.24 15.02
C THR A 211 17.90 -26.75 15.96
N ARG A 212 17.53 -26.12 17.09
CA ARG A 212 18.53 -25.74 18.11
C ARG A 212 19.35 -27.01 18.39
N PRO A 213 20.68 -27.04 18.18
CA PRO A 213 21.49 -28.16 18.63
C PRO A 213 21.23 -28.27 20.13
N ASP A 214 20.89 -29.47 20.60
CA ASP A 214 20.25 -29.66 21.91
C ASP A 214 21.07 -28.97 23.02
N GLU A 215 20.58 -27.81 23.46
CA GLU A 215 21.43 -26.80 24.09
C GLU A 215 22.06 -27.38 25.36
N PRO A 216 23.40 -27.31 25.52
CA PRO A 216 24.05 -27.91 26.67
C PRO A 216 23.48 -27.28 27.94
N PRO A 217 23.24 -28.05 29.02
CA PRO A 217 22.64 -27.55 30.26
C PRO A 217 23.28 -26.28 30.84
N THR A 218 24.55 -26.02 30.52
CA THR A 218 25.27 -24.78 30.83
C THR A 218 24.60 -23.51 30.32
N VAL A 219 23.80 -23.56 29.23
CA VAL A 219 23.04 -22.42 28.71
C VAL A 219 21.94 -22.02 29.69
N ASP A 220 21.12 -22.97 30.16
CA ASP A 220 20.04 -22.68 31.10
C ASP A 220 20.56 -22.51 32.54
N LEU A 221 21.62 -23.22 32.95
CA LEU A 221 22.32 -23.02 34.23
C LEU A 221 22.97 -21.64 34.37
N ALA A 222 23.16 -20.90 33.28
CA ALA A 222 23.59 -19.51 33.31
C ALA A 222 22.45 -18.52 33.62
N SER A 223 21.18 -18.95 33.68
CA SER A 223 20.10 -18.14 34.26
C SER A 223 20.42 -17.75 35.71
N VAL A 224 19.95 -16.58 36.13
CA VAL A 224 20.03 -16.19 37.55
C VAL A 224 18.82 -16.81 38.28
N PRO A 225 19.00 -17.50 39.42
CA PRO A 225 17.90 -18.00 40.22
C PRO A 225 16.89 -16.91 40.60
N VAL A 226 15.64 -17.31 40.84
CA VAL A 226 14.62 -16.42 41.42
C VAL A 226 14.94 -16.11 42.89
N ASP A 227 14.35 -15.06 43.45
CA ASP A 227 14.71 -14.55 44.79
C ASP A 227 14.44 -15.55 45.93
N ALA A 228 13.57 -16.54 45.70
CA ALA A 228 13.29 -17.66 46.61
C ALA A 228 14.28 -18.85 46.48
N ASP A 229 15.28 -18.76 45.60
CA ASP A 229 16.28 -19.82 45.31
C ASP A 229 17.74 -19.30 45.45
N PRO A 230 18.13 -18.74 46.61
CA PRO A 230 19.39 -18.01 46.75
C PRO A 230 20.66 -18.86 46.56
N ASP A 231 20.57 -20.19 46.66
CA ASP A 231 21.67 -21.12 46.41
C ASP A 231 21.60 -21.78 45.01
N GLY A 232 20.55 -21.49 44.22
CA GLY A 232 20.31 -22.07 42.90
C GLY A 232 19.86 -23.54 42.91
N ALA A 233 19.39 -24.09 44.03
CA ALA A 233 19.00 -25.50 44.11
C ALA A 233 17.72 -25.85 43.34
N MET A 234 16.80 -24.89 43.14
CA MET A 234 15.63 -25.06 42.29
C MET A 234 15.98 -24.86 40.82
N LEU A 235 16.83 -23.89 40.47
CA LEU A 235 17.39 -23.76 39.11
C LEU A 235 18.08 -25.06 38.66
N ARG A 236 18.94 -25.65 39.50
CA ARG A 236 19.62 -26.92 39.17
C ARG A 236 18.64 -28.10 38.98
N LYS A 237 17.47 -28.08 39.62
CA LYS A 237 16.43 -29.10 39.44
C LYS A 237 15.63 -28.87 38.16
N ALA A 238 15.21 -27.63 37.90
CA ALA A 238 14.56 -27.25 36.66
C ALA A 238 15.40 -27.66 35.44
N VAL A 239 16.68 -27.29 35.39
CA VAL A 239 17.55 -27.64 34.26
C VAL A 239 17.81 -29.15 34.14
N ALA A 240 17.69 -29.93 35.22
CA ALA A 240 17.73 -31.40 35.12
C ALA A 240 16.47 -31.96 34.42
N GLU A 241 15.31 -31.35 34.62
CA GLU A 241 14.06 -31.71 33.91
C GLU A 241 14.12 -31.31 32.42
N HIS A 242 14.90 -30.30 32.04
CA HIS A 242 15.10 -29.89 30.64
C HIS A 242 15.69 -31.01 29.76
N ALA A 243 16.32 -32.04 30.35
CA ALA A 243 16.81 -33.21 29.62
C ALA A 243 15.67 -34.03 28.95
N ALA A 244 14.42 -33.85 29.38
CA ALA A 244 13.23 -34.42 28.75
C ALA A 244 12.59 -33.51 27.67
N ASN A 245 13.25 -32.41 27.29
CA ASN A 245 12.80 -31.59 26.16
C ASN A 245 12.82 -32.41 24.86
N THR A 246 11.75 -32.32 24.07
CA THR A 246 11.73 -32.91 22.73
C THR A 246 12.69 -32.15 21.80
N SER A 247 13.67 -32.87 21.23
CA SER A 247 14.62 -32.30 20.26
C SER A 247 13.88 -31.84 19.00
N MET A 248 14.13 -30.59 18.61
CA MET A 248 13.45 -29.98 17.45
C MET A 248 13.81 -30.67 16.13
N GLY A 249 15.03 -31.21 16.01
CA GLY A 249 15.44 -31.97 14.82
C GLY A 249 14.63 -33.24 14.67
N GLY A 250 14.56 -34.06 15.73
CA GLY A 250 13.74 -35.27 15.72
C GLY A 250 12.26 -34.98 15.44
N LEU A 251 11.71 -33.90 16.01
CA LEU A 251 10.33 -33.49 15.78
C LEU A 251 10.08 -33.08 14.32
N TRP A 252 10.88 -32.16 13.77
CA TRP A 252 10.68 -31.65 12.41
C TRP A 252 10.97 -32.69 11.33
N TYR A 253 12.08 -33.43 11.43
CA TYR A 253 12.46 -34.38 10.39
C TYR A 253 11.53 -35.60 10.32
N SER A 254 10.95 -36.05 11.45
CA SER A 254 9.96 -37.14 11.47
C SER A 254 8.60 -36.78 10.86
N MET A 255 8.33 -35.49 10.59
CA MET A 255 7.05 -35.03 10.04
C MET A 255 7.19 -34.36 8.65
N PRO A 256 7.38 -35.13 7.56
CA PRO A 256 7.50 -34.61 6.19
C PRO A 256 6.23 -33.92 5.64
N TYR A 257 5.05 -34.40 6.01
CA TYR A 257 3.79 -33.93 5.46
C TYR A 257 2.97 -33.17 6.51
N ARG A 258 2.04 -32.32 6.07
CA ARG A 258 1.11 -31.58 6.95
C ARG A 258 0.22 -32.52 7.77
N ASP A 259 -0.07 -33.71 7.23
CA ASP A 259 -0.83 -34.80 7.85
C ASP A 259 0.06 -35.87 8.50
N SER A 260 1.34 -35.57 8.80
CA SER A 260 2.19 -36.43 9.62
C SER A 260 1.80 -36.37 11.11
N VAL A 261 1.53 -37.54 11.69
CA VAL A 261 1.49 -37.74 13.14
C VAL A 261 2.93 -37.81 13.66
N SER A 262 3.23 -37.03 14.70
CA SER A 262 4.53 -37.01 15.38
C SER A 262 4.75 -38.28 16.21
N PRO A 263 5.86 -39.02 16.04
CA PRO A 263 6.22 -40.11 16.93
C PRO A 263 6.70 -39.63 18.30
N LEU A 264 7.08 -38.35 18.45
CA LEU A 264 7.58 -37.78 19.70
C LEU A 264 6.48 -37.15 20.56
N THR A 265 5.42 -36.62 19.93
CA THR A 265 4.31 -35.94 20.63
C THR A 265 2.98 -36.70 20.59
N GLY A 266 2.93 -37.80 19.83
CA GLY A 266 1.80 -38.74 19.76
C GLY A 266 0.60 -38.25 18.94
N ASN A 267 0.71 -37.13 18.22
CA ASN A 267 -0.43 -36.47 17.58
C ASN A 267 -0.07 -35.73 16.27
N ASP A 268 -1.10 -35.27 15.57
CA ASP A 268 -1.02 -34.35 14.43
C ASP A 268 -0.55 -32.97 14.91
N PHE A 269 0.78 -32.85 15.06
CA PHE A 269 1.41 -31.69 15.69
C PHE A 269 1.35 -30.44 14.81
N TRP A 270 1.47 -30.58 13.49
CA TRP A 270 1.38 -29.43 12.58
C TRP A 270 0.03 -28.73 12.67
N ASN A 271 -1.07 -29.48 12.78
CA ASN A 271 -2.38 -28.88 13.04
C ASN A 271 -2.55 -28.42 14.49
N GLU A 272 -1.89 -29.04 15.46
CA GLU A 272 -1.89 -28.56 16.85
C GLU A 272 -1.34 -27.12 16.96
N VAL A 273 -0.22 -26.83 16.30
CA VAL A 273 0.47 -25.53 16.39
C VAL A 273 0.18 -24.58 15.21
N ALA A 274 -0.82 -24.92 14.39
CA ALA A 274 -1.32 -24.08 13.31
C ALA A 274 -2.22 -22.94 13.84
N ILE A 275 -1.69 -21.71 13.91
CA ILE A 275 -2.42 -20.55 14.42
C ILE A 275 -3.72 -20.29 13.65
N TRP A 276 -3.74 -20.53 12.33
CA TRP A 276 -4.93 -20.37 11.49
C TRP A 276 -6.14 -21.19 11.98
N ARG A 277 -5.94 -22.34 12.64
CA ARG A 277 -7.03 -23.15 13.24
C ARG A 277 -7.68 -22.50 14.45
N TYR A 278 -7.04 -21.49 15.03
CA TYR A 278 -7.50 -20.72 16.18
C TYR A 278 -7.88 -19.27 15.83
N ALA A 279 -7.78 -18.87 14.56
CA ALA A 279 -8.11 -17.53 14.07
C ALA A 279 -9.51 -17.06 14.54
N ASP A 280 -10.48 -17.98 14.55
CA ASP A 280 -11.83 -17.73 15.04
C ASP A 280 -11.89 -17.39 16.53
N ALA A 281 -11.12 -18.10 17.37
CA ALA A 281 -11.03 -17.82 18.80
C ALA A 281 -10.32 -16.49 19.06
N ILE A 282 -9.27 -16.19 18.29
CA ILE A 282 -8.56 -14.90 18.36
C ILE A 282 -9.53 -13.76 18.02
N ARG A 283 -10.20 -13.80 16.87
CA ARG A 283 -11.16 -12.75 16.46
C ARG A 283 -12.32 -12.59 17.45
N LYS A 284 -12.83 -13.69 18.01
CA LYS A 284 -13.92 -13.68 19.00
C LYS A 284 -13.49 -13.21 20.40
N SER A 285 -12.20 -13.20 20.71
CA SER A 285 -11.68 -12.77 22.03
C SER A 285 -11.73 -11.26 22.26
N GLY A 286 -11.77 -10.46 21.19
CA GLY A 286 -11.61 -9.01 21.27
C GLY A 286 -10.20 -8.51 21.62
N ILE A 287 -9.21 -9.41 21.72
CA ILE A 287 -7.79 -9.05 21.91
C ILE A 287 -7.30 -8.29 20.66
N ALA A 288 -6.88 -7.05 20.85
CA ALA A 288 -6.27 -6.28 19.76
C ALA A 288 -4.93 -6.93 19.36
N THR A 289 -4.62 -6.94 18.06
CA THR A 289 -3.37 -7.51 17.54
C THR A 289 -2.67 -6.52 16.60
N TYR A 290 -1.36 -6.43 16.76
CA TYR A 290 -0.46 -5.65 15.92
C TYR A 290 0.63 -6.60 15.43
N MET A 291 0.75 -6.78 14.12
CA MET A 291 1.73 -7.61 13.45
C MET A 291 2.92 -6.77 13.00
N TRP A 292 4.14 -7.27 13.11
CA TRP A 292 5.30 -6.60 12.51
C TRP A 292 6.39 -7.54 11.98
N GLY A 293 7.21 -7.02 11.07
CA GLY A 293 8.35 -7.71 10.49
C GLY A 293 9.24 -6.75 9.71
N ASN A 294 10.13 -7.31 8.88
CA ASN A 294 10.94 -6.53 7.94
C ASN A 294 11.05 -7.24 6.58
N TRP A 295 11.33 -6.50 5.51
CA TRP A 295 11.42 -7.05 4.16
C TRP A 295 12.51 -8.13 4.02
N LYS A 296 13.67 -7.99 4.67
CA LYS A 296 14.77 -8.98 4.61
C LYS A 296 14.66 -10.05 5.71
N ASP A 297 13.47 -10.65 5.85
CA ASP A 297 13.15 -11.64 6.87
C ASP A 297 12.09 -12.67 6.41
N GLU A 298 12.42 -13.98 6.35
CA GLU A 298 11.51 -15.03 5.84
C GLU A 298 10.10 -15.08 6.50
N PRO A 299 9.96 -14.93 7.84
CA PRO A 299 8.68 -14.91 8.52
C PRO A 299 7.74 -13.78 8.07
N THR A 300 8.22 -12.69 7.47
CA THR A 300 7.37 -11.57 7.03
C THR A 300 6.29 -12.02 6.05
N SER A 301 6.56 -13.06 5.25
CA SER A 301 5.55 -13.70 4.40
C SER A 301 4.35 -14.27 5.17
N GLN A 302 4.57 -14.78 6.39
CA GLN A 302 3.55 -15.26 7.32
C GLN A 302 2.89 -14.13 8.10
N VAL A 303 3.65 -13.09 8.48
CA VAL A 303 3.17 -11.89 9.19
C VAL A 303 2.11 -11.14 8.36
N LEU A 304 2.33 -10.99 7.05
CA LEU A 304 1.33 -10.39 6.14
C LEU A 304 0.01 -11.18 6.11
N VAL A 305 0.11 -12.51 6.00
CA VAL A 305 -1.05 -13.41 5.99
C VAL A 305 -1.78 -13.40 7.35
N ALA A 306 -1.05 -13.41 8.47
CA ALA A 306 -1.62 -13.32 9.80
C ALA A 306 -2.40 -12.00 10.00
N ALA A 307 -1.82 -10.86 9.61
CA ALA A 307 -2.46 -9.56 9.71
C ALA A 307 -3.78 -9.52 8.91
N LYS A 308 -3.75 -10.00 7.66
CA LYS A 308 -4.92 -10.08 6.78
C LYS A 308 -6.07 -10.92 7.39
N ASN A 309 -5.76 -12.09 7.95
CA ASN A 309 -6.79 -13.02 8.44
C ASN A 309 -7.35 -12.65 9.82
N LEU A 310 -6.60 -11.90 10.64
CA LEU A 310 -7.05 -11.43 11.94
C LEU A 310 -7.62 -10.00 11.92
N GLY A 311 -7.36 -9.22 10.86
CA GLY A 311 -7.67 -7.78 10.85
C GLY A 311 -6.72 -6.97 11.74
N SER A 312 -5.49 -7.44 11.91
CA SER A 312 -4.47 -6.77 12.73
C SER A 312 -3.97 -5.48 12.07
N ARG A 313 -3.43 -4.56 12.89
CA ARG A 313 -2.49 -3.56 12.37
C ARG A 313 -1.19 -4.23 11.92
N LEU A 314 -0.44 -3.57 11.04
CA LEU A 314 0.75 -4.13 10.39
C LEU A 314 1.87 -3.09 10.26
N LEU A 315 3.11 -3.46 10.61
CA LEU A 315 4.33 -2.70 10.33
C LEU A 315 5.37 -3.56 9.61
N VAL A 316 5.89 -3.12 8.45
CA VAL A 316 7.01 -3.78 7.77
C VAL A 316 8.16 -2.81 7.50
N GLY A 317 9.31 -3.00 8.15
CA GLY A 317 10.51 -2.17 7.93
C GLY A 317 11.47 -2.73 6.87
N PRO A 318 12.58 -2.02 6.57
CA PRO A 318 13.59 -2.47 5.61
C PRO A 318 14.62 -3.46 6.19
N GLY A 319 14.60 -3.70 7.50
CA GLY A 319 15.66 -4.41 8.22
C GLY A 319 15.67 -5.94 8.08
N SER A 320 16.30 -6.60 9.05
CA SER A 320 16.40 -8.06 9.15
C SER A 320 15.62 -8.59 10.37
N HIS A 321 15.69 -9.90 10.62
CA HIS A 321 14.94 -10.57 11.68
C HIS A 321 15.00 -9.89 13.06
N CYS A 322 13.83 -9.47 13.55
CA CYS A 322 13.63 -8.78 14.84
C CYS A 322 14.49 -7.53 15.08
N VAL A 323 15.09 -6.94 14.04
CA VAL A 323 15.72 -5.62 14.12
C VAL A 323 14.61 -4.56 14.13
N PRO A 324 14.55 -3.65 15.11
CA PRO A 324 13.60 -2.53 15.09
C PRO A 324 13.71 -1.74 13.77
N PRO A 325 12.59 -1.41 13.09
CA PRO A 325 12.63 -0.71 11.81
C PRO A 325 13.41 0.62 11.90
N PRO A 326 14.54 0.78 11.19
CA PRO A 326 15.34 2.00 11.26
C PRO A 326 14.59 3.20 10.68
N GLY A 327 14.81 4.38 11.24
CA GLY A 327 14.11 5.62 10.85
C GLY A 327 12.65 5.71 11.34
N PHE A 328 12.12 4.68 12.03
CA PHE A 328 10.78 4.68 12.61
C PHE A 328 10.83 4.87 14.13
N ASP A 329 9.89 5.62 14.70
CA ASP A 329 9.69 5.68 16.15
C ASP A 329 8.95 4.43 16.65
N PHE A 330 9.67 3.31 16.63
CA PHE A 330 9.15 1.99 17.02
C PHE A 330 8.74 1.96 18.50
N THR A 331 9.51 2.63 19.36
CA THR A 331 9.22 2.74 20.80
C THR A 331 7.97 3.59 21.06
N GLY A 332 7.85 4.73 20.40
CA GLY A 332 6.64 5.56 20.46
C GLY A 332 5.41 4.83 19.92
N GLU A 333 5.53 4.09 18.81
CA GLU A 333 4.43 3.32 18.24
C GLU A 333 3.93 2.20 19.17
N ILE A 334 4.85 1.42 19.76
CA ILE A 334 4.51 0.39 20.75
C ILE A 334 3.83 1.02 21.98
N THR A 335 4.38 2.12 22.49
CA THR A 335 3.84 2.83 23.67
C THR A 335 2.44 3.37 23.36
N ARG A 336 2.25 4.00 22.21
CA ARG A 336 0.98 4.57 21.74
C ARG A 336 -0.09 3.50 21.52
N TYR A 337 0.29 2.34 20.99
CA TYR A 337 -0.58 1.16 20.86
C TYR A 337 -1.06 0.66 22.24
N PHE A 338 -0.15 0.44 23.18
CA PHE A 338 -0.52 -0.02 24.52
C PHE A 338 -1.27 1.05 25.33
N ASP A 339 -0.94 2.33 25.21
CA ASP A 339 -1.66 3.41 25.89
C ASP A 339 -3.12 3.49 25.42
N TYR A 340 -3.38 3.27 24.13
CA TYR A 340 -4.75 3.21 23.60
C TYR A 340 -5.54 2.02 24.19
N TYR A 341 -5.03 0.79 24.10
CA TYR A 341 -5.79 -0.41 24.52
C TYR A 341 -5.76 -0.71 26.02
N LEU A 342 -4.67 -0.36 26.72
CA LEU A 342 -4.48 -0.67 28.15
C LEU A 342 -4.85 0.52 29.04
N LYS A 343 -4.39 1.73 28.73
CA LYS A 343 -4.78 2.93 29.52
C LYS A 343 -6.09 3.56 29.07
N GLY A 344 -6.48 3.39 27.80
CA GLY A 344 -7.66 4.05 27.23
C GLY A 344 -7.38 5.47 26.75
N ALA A 345 -6.12 5.79 26.41
CA ALA A 345 -5.72 7.12 26.00
C ALA A 345 -6.23 7.46 24.59
N ASP A 346 -6.92 8.58 24.43
CA ASP A 346 -7.23 9.13 23.11
C ASP A 346 -6.00 9.85 22.55
N ASN A 347 -5.19 9.08 21.82
CA ASN A 347 -3.92 9.48 21.21
C ASN A 347 -3.97 9.37 19.67
N GLY A 348 -5.18 9.40 19.09
CA GLY A 348 -5.40 9.29 17.65
C GLY A 348 -5.05 7.92 17.03
N PHE A 349 -4.75 6.89 17.83
CA PHE A 349 -4.33 5.57 17.33
C PHE A 349 -5.40 4.86 16.48
N SER A 350 -6.68 5.08 16.76
CA SER A 350 -7.79 4.54 15.96
C SER A 350 -7.88 5.15 14.56
N ALA A 351 -7.50 6.43 14.39
CA ALA A 351 -7.75 7.21 13.16
C ALA A 351 -6.74 6.98 12.02
N GLN A 352 -5.67 6.23 12.25
CA GLN A 352 -4.61 6.02 11.25
C GLN A 352 -4.84 4.74 10.43
N PRO A 353 -4.45 4.68 9.13
CA PRO A 353 -4.56 3.47 8.32
C PRO A 353 -3.92 2.23 8.99
N PRO A 354 -4.48 1.03 8.81
CA PRO A 354 -4.06 -0.19 9.51
C PRO A 354 -2.63 -0.64 9.19
N VAL A 355 -2.12 -0.35 7.99
CA VAL A 355 -0.78 -0.75 7.55
C VAL A 355 0.18 0.43 7.54
N THR A 356 1.39 0.21 8.05
CA THR A 356 2.57 1.04 7.83
C THR A 356 3.66 0.17 7.18
N PHE A 357 4.37 0.64 6.17
CA PHE A 357 5.51 -0.10 5.60
C PHE A 357 6.57 0.83 5.02
N TRP A 358 7.80 0.32 4.93
CA TRP A 358 8.90 1.00 4.24
C TRP A 358 8.74 0.88 2.72
N SER A 359 8.55 2.02 2.06
CA SER A 359 8.78 2.23 0.64
C SER A 359 10.27 2.48 0.44
N ALA A 360 10.92 1.71 -0.43
CA ALA A 360 12.26 2.04 -0.90
C ALA A 360 12.16 2.94 -2.13
N ASP A 361 12.90 4.05 -2.15
CA ASP A 361 12.78 5.08 -3.19
C ASP A 361 14.01 5.14 -4.13
N GLY A 362 14.98 4.25 -3.90
CA GLY A 362 16.25 4.15 -4.63
C GLY A 362 17.47 4.25 -3.72
N ASN A 363 18.64 3.81 -4.17
CA ASN A 363 19.96 4.08 -3.54
C ASN A 363 20.08 3.84 -2.01
N ALA A 364 19.34 2.87 -1.45
CA ALA A 364 19.18 2.59 -0.01
C ALA A 364 18.45 3.67 0.82
N GLU A 365 17.84 4.65 0.16
CA GLU A 365 16.89 5.61 0.73
C GLU A 365 15.43 5.10 0.62
N GLY A 366 14.52 5.77 1.33
CA GLY A 366 13.12 5.37 1.44
C GLY A 366 12.36 6.09 2.55
N HIS A 367 11.07 5.81 2.67
CA HIS A 367 10.18 6.40 3.67
C HIS A 367 9.09 5.43 4.15
N TYR A 368 8.47 5.73 5.29
CA TYR A 368 7.34 4.94 5.81
C TYR A 368 6.01 5.46 5.25
N VAL A 369 5.36 4.62 4.44
CA VAL A 369 4.01 4.83 3.88
C VAL A 369 2.96 4.26 4.83
N ARG A 370 1.79 4.91 4.94
CA ARG A 370 0.60 4.37 5.61
C ARG A 370 -0.53 4.15 4.61
N GLN A 371 -1.14 2.96 4.63
CA GLN A 371 -2.18 2.52 3.69
C GLN A 371 -3.16 1.53 4.34
N ASP A 372 -4.27 1.24 3.65
CA ASP A 372 -5.31 0.32 4.14
C ASP A 372 -5.03 -1.17 3.86
N ALA A 373 -4.15 -1.48 2.90
CA ALA A 373 -3.86 -2.85 2.49
C ALA A 373 -2.41 -3.02 2.01
N LEU A 374 -1.87 -4.22 2.20
CA LEU A 374 -0.57 -4.69 1.72
C LEU A 374 -0.60 -6.22 1.71
N PRO A 375 0.00 -6.93 0.72
CA PRO A 375 0.71 -6.44 -0.47
C PRO A 375 -0.24 -5.80 -1.52
N GLY A 376 0.33 -5.20 -2.57
CA GLY A 376 -0.35 -4.98 -3.84
C GLY A 376 -1.25 -3.75 -3.96
N ALA A 377 -1.28 -2.86 -2.97
CA ALA A 377 -1.98 -1.58 -3.08
C ALA A 377 -1.29 -0.68 -4.14
N GLY A 378 -1.89 -0.59 -5.33
CA GLY A 378 -1.34 0.15 -6.47
C GLY A 378 -0.30 -0.63 -7.30
N SER A 379 -0.28 -1.96 -7.21
CA SER A 379 0.64 -2.81 -7.99
C SER A 379 -0.08 -3.60 -9.09
N THR A 380 0.57 -3.75 -10.23
CA THR A 380 0.15 -4.55 -11.39
C THR A 380 1.11 -5.72 -11.61
N THR A 381 0.72 -6.69 -12.43
CA THR A 381 1.55 -7.86 -12.76
C THR A 381 2.35 -7.60 -14.03
N TRP A 382 3.68 -7.70 -13.95
CA TRP A 382 4.58 -7.51 -15.09
C TRP A 382 5.39 -8.79 -15.38
N SER A 383 5.02 -9.49 -16.44
CA SER A 383 5.64 -10.76 -16.84
C SER A 383 6.97 -10.59 -17.56
N TRP A 384 7.99 -11.32 -17.11
CA TRP A 384 9.32 -11.45 -17.72
C TRP A 384 9.61 -12.92 -18.04
N TYR A 385 9.87 -13.22 -19.31
CA TYR A 385 10.01 -14.57 -19.84
C TYR A 385 11.46 -15.03 -19.89
N LEU A 386 11.67 -16.33 -19.65
CA LEU A 386 12.97 -16.99 -19.77
C LEU A 386 13.20 -17.37 -21.23
N ASN A 387 14.24 -16.79 -21.84
CA ASN A 387 14.49 -16.81 -23.28
C ASN A 387 15.90 -17.33 -23.60
N GLY A 388 16.07 -17.81 -24.83
CA GLY A 388 17.40 -18.07 -25.41
C GLY A 388 18.16 -16.76 -25.63
N GLY A 389 19.48 -16.86 -25.88
CA GLY A 389 20.31 -15.70 -26.19
C GLY A 389 20.40 -15.43 -27.68
N ASP A 390 20.11 -14.18 -28.09
CA ASP A 390 20.37 -13.72 -29.46
C ASP A 390 21.88 -13.50 -29.69
N MET A 391 22.37 -14.00 -30.82
CA MET A 391 23.75 -13.90 -31.37
C MET A 391 24.93 -14.39 -30.50
N ASP A 392 25.00 -14.01 -29.22
CA ASP A 392 26.09 -14.38 -28.29
C ASP A 392 25.75 -15.62 -27.43
N GLY A 393 24.54 -16.18 -27.55
CA GLY A 393 24.12 -17.41 -26.87
C GLY A 393 23.85 -17.31 -25.36
N ALA A 394 24.00 -16.12 -24.76
CA ALA A 394 23.74 -15.88 -23.34
C ALA A 394 22.23 -15.81 -23.03
N ARG A 395 21.71 -16.69 -22.16
CA ARG A 395 20.29 -16.77 -21.78
C ARG A 395 19.74 -15.45 -21.26
N ALA A 396 18.62 -15.02 -21.82
CA ALA A 396 18.03 -13.71 -21.59
C ALA A 396 16.76 -13.79 -20.72
N LEU A 397 16.53 -12.72 -19.95
CA LEU A 397 15.27 -12.45 -19.28
C LEU A 397 14.66 -11.19 -19.92
N SER A 398 13.46 -11.26 -20.51
CA SER A 398 12.82 -10.07 -21.10
C SER A 398 11.29 -10.09 -21.05
N SER A 399 10.69 -8.89 -21.02
CA SER A 399 9.22 -8.70 -21.02
C SER A 399 8.53 -9.06 -22.34
N ARG A 400 9.31 -9.42 -23.37
CA ARG A 400 8.83 -10.01 -24.63
C ARG A 400 9.20 -11.49 -24.65
N PRO A 401 8.27 -12.42 -24.87
CA PRO A 401 8.62 -13.84 -24.94
C PRO A 401 9.31 -14.16 -26.26
N GLY A 402 10.36 -14.97 -26.21
CA GLY A 402 11.14 -15.40 -27.36
C GLY A 402 10.74 -16.75 -27.93
N GLU A 403 11.64 -17.35 -28.70
CA GLU A 403 11.47 -18.69 -29.26
C GLU A 403 11.41 -19.78 -28.18
N SER A 404 10.63 -20.82 -28.47
CA SER A 404 10.46 -21.95 -27.55
C SER A 404 11.64 -22.93 -27.65
N GLY A 405 11.97 -23.58 -26.54
CA GLY A 405 13.07 -24.56 -26.47
C GLY A 405 13.38 -24.91 -25.02
N THR A 406 14.44 -25.69 -24.80
CA THR A 406 14.88 -26.11 -23.47
C THR A 406 16.30 -25.68 -23.15
N ASP A 407 16.55 -25.36 -21.88
CA ASP A 407 17.89 -25.36 -21.30
C ASP A 407 17.95 -26.43 -20.20
N ARG A 408 19.16 -26.78 -19.76
CA ARG A 408 19.36 -27.76 -18.68
C ARG A 408 20.55 -27.42 -17.79
N PHE A 409 20.50 -27.89 -16.55
CA PHE A 409 21.62 -27.89 -15.62
C PHE A 409 21.59 -29.13 -14.73
N THR A 410 22.77 -29.51 -14.23
CA THR A 410 22.92 -30.52 -13.18
C THR A 410 22.86 -29.82 -11.83
N VAL A 411 22.16 -30.40 -10.85
CA VAL A 411 22.09 -29.85 -9.49
C VAL A 411 23.47 -29.88 -8.84
N ASP A 412 23.95 -28.70 -8.46
CA ASP A 412 25.08 -28.57 -7.56
C ASP A 412 24.61 -28.65 -6.09
N TYR A 413 25.36 -29.38 -5.27
CA TYR A 413 25.13 -29.54 -3.83
C TYR A 413 26.29 -28.97 -3.00
N ASP A 414 27.37 -28.49 -3.61
CA ASP A 414 28.54 -27.89 -2.95
C ASP A 414 28.31 -26.39 -2.64
N VAL A 415 27.09 -26.08 -2.21
CA VAL A 415 26.55 -24.74 -1.93
C VAL A 415 26.68 -24.32 -0.45
N ALA A 416 27.28 -25.15 0.41
CA ALA A 416 27.30 -24.94 1.86
C ALA A 416 28.28 -23.84 2.28
N ASN A 417 27.94 -23.09 3.34
CA ASN A 417 28.77 -22.04 3.92
C ASN A 417 28.80 -22.08 5.46
N ASP A 418 29.75 -21.35 6.07
CA ASP A 418 29.94 -21.28 7.53
C ASP A 418 28.83 -20.52 8.29
N ALA A 419 27.84 -19.96 7.58
CA ALA A 419 26.80 -19.14 8.18
C ALA A 419 25.81 -20.00 8.97
N TYR A 420 26.05 -20.18 10.27
CA TYR A 420 25.20 -20.95 11.20
C TYR A 420 23.70 -20.59 11.12
N PHE A 421 23.35 -19.32 10.85
CA PHE A 421 21.97 -18.89 10.65
C PHE A 421 21.91 -17.60 9.81
N ALA A 422 21.18 -17.60 8.69
CA ALA A 422 21.05 -16.46 7.79
C ALA A 422 19.68 -16.46 7.10
N PHE A 423 18.76 -15.56 7.48
CA PHE A 423 17.37 -15.50 6.98
C PHE A 423 17.23 -15.07 5.51
N TRP A 424 18.29 -14.49 4.95
CA TRP A 424 18.36 -14.02 3.57
C TRP A 424 19.54 -14.71 2.88
N PRO A 425 19.36 -15.21 1.64
CA PRO A 425 20.45 -15.82 0.89
C PRO A 425 21.37 -14.75 0.26
N GLU A 426 22.61 -15.14 0.02
CA GLU A 426 23.52 -14.44 -0.90
C GLU A 426 23.25 -14.92 -2.35
N PRO A 427 23.77 -14.23 -3.40
CA PRO A 427 23.59 -14.67 -4.78
C PRO A 427 24.16 -16.07 -5.04
N LEU A 428 23.47 -16.86 -5.88
CA LEU A 428 23.82 -18.27 -6.16
C LEU A 428 23.96 -18.56 -7.66
N ASP A 429 24.29 -17.55 -8.46
CA ASP A 429 24.41 -17.64 -9.92
C ASP A 429 25.52 -18.56 -10.44
N ALA A 430 26.49 -18.93 -9.58
CA ALA A 430 27.50 -19.93 -9.87
C ALA A 430 27.01 -21.38 -9.75
N HIS A 431 25.90 -21.63 -9.04
CA HIS A 431 25.45 -22.96 -8.61
C HIS A 431 24.14 -23.42 -9.30
N GLY A 432 23.79 -22.81 -10.44
CA GLY A 432 22.54 -23.10 -11.14
C GLY A 432 22.42 -22.45 -12.51
N ILE A 433 21.18 -22.33 -12.99
CA ILE A 433 20.87 -21.72 -14.28
C ILE A 433 20.36 -20.29 -14.12
N THR A 434 20.86 -19.42 -14.99
CA THR A 434 20.70 -17.96 -14.91
C THR A 434 20.08 -17.37 -16.18
N TYR A 435 19.20 -16.40 -16.02
CA TYR A 435 18.60 -15.60 -17.10
C TYR A 435 18.69 -14.13 -16.71
N THR A 436 19.35 -13.31 -17.52
CA THR A 436 19.65 -11.90 -17.18
C THR A 436 19.06 -10.95 -18.21
N SER A 437 18.55 -9.81 -17.77
CA SER A 437 17.99 -8.79 -18.65
C SER A 437 19.07 -7.95 -19.35
N ALA A 438 18.65 -7.22 -20.39
CA ALA A 438 19.31 -5.97 -20.76
C ALA A 438 19.31 -4.98 -19.57
N PRO A 439 20.21 -3.98 -19.52
CA PRO A 439 20.13 -2.91 -18.53
C PRO A 439 18.76 -2.23 -18.59
N LEU A 440 18.17 -1.93 -17.44
CA LEU A 440 16.89 -1.22 -17.35
C LEU A 440 17.07 0.23 -17.83
N GLU A 441 16.21 0.69 -18.73
CA GLU A 441 16.25 2.06 -19.26
C GLU A 441 15.63 3.08 -18.29
N HIS A 442 14.76 2.61 -17.37
CA HIS A 442 13.96 3.38 -16.43
C HIS A 442 13.95 2.68 -15.06
N PRO A 443 13.72 3.39 -13.94
CA PRO A 443 13.60 2.75 -12.63
C PRO A 443 12.40 1.81 -12.57
N VAL A 444 12.50 0.75 -11.78
CA VAL A 444 11.45 -0.25 -11.58
C VAL A 444 11.13 -0.36 -10.10
N ASP A 445 9.91 0.04 -9.73
CA ASP A 445 9.40 -0.05 -8.37
C ASP A 445 8.65 -1.39 -8.17
N LEU A 446 9.07 -2.18 -7.20
CA LEU A 446 8.43 -3.46 -6.85
C LEU A 446 7.77 -3.36 -5.47
N LEU A 447 6.51 -3.80 -5.37
CA LEU A 447 5.78 -3.87 -4.09
C LEU A 447 4.80 -5.06 -4.06
N GLY A 448 5.19 -6.14 -3.41
CA GLY A 448 4.33 -7.34 -3.28
C GLY A 448 5.13 -8.63 -3.40
N TYR A 449 4.50 -9.67 -3.95
CA TYR A 449 5.10 -11.00 -4.12
C TYR A 449 5.43 -11.25 -5.61
N PRO A 450 6.69 -11.59 -5.96
CA PRO A 450 7.00 -12.19 -7.25
C PRO A 450 6.53 -13.65 -7.32
N LEU A 451 6.05 -14.08 -8.49
CA LEU A 451 5.63 -15.45 -8.75
C LEU A 451 6.47 -16.03 -9.90
N ALA A 452 7.21 -17.11 -9.64
CA ALA A 452 7.90 -17.86 -10.70
C ALA A 452 6.97 -18.96 -11.24
N HIS A 453 6.60 -18.89 -12.52
CA HIS A 453 5.84 -19.92 -13.23
C HIS A 453 6.80 -20.73 -14.10
N LEU A 454 7.10 -21.97 -13.69
CA LEU A 454 8.09 -22.82 -14.33
C LEU A 454 7.46 -24.05 -14.97
N GLN A 455 8.05 -24.47 -16.08
CA GLN A 455 7.77 -25.74 -16.75
C GLN A 455 9.08 -26.54 -16.81
N LEU A 456 9.16 -27.59 -15.98
CA LEU A 456 10.39 -28.34 -15.70
C LEU A 456 10.24 -29.84 -16.01
N GLN A 457 11.29 -30.45 -16.52
CA GLN A 457 11.47 -31.91 -16.54
C GLN A 457 12.66 -32.30 -15.65
N SER A 458 12.69 -33.54 -15.16
CA SER A 458 13.83 -34.10 -14.43
C SER A 458 14.10 -35.54 -14.85
N ASP A 459 15.37 -35.96 -14.74
CA ASP A 459 15.76 -37.37 -14.82
C ASP A 459 15.35 -38.17 -13.57
N ARG A 460 15.01 -37.48 -12.47
CA ARG A 460 14.54 -38.06 -11.21
C ARG A 460 13.02 -37.88 -11.02
N PRO A 461 12.35 -38.80 -10.29
CA PRO A 461 10.93 -38.67 -9.99
C PRO A 461 10.62 -37.56 -8.96
N ASP A 462 11.63 -36.95 -8.35
CA ASP A 462 11.49 -35.80 -7.46
C ASP A 462 12.80 -35.01 -7.36
N ALA A 463 12.70 -33.70 -7.14
CA ALA A 463 13.83 -32.78 -7.02
C ALA A 463 13.45 -31.58 -6.13
N ASP A 464 14.46 -30.95 -5.53
CA ASP A 464 14.28 -29.66 -4.84
C ASP A 464 14.47 -28.54 -5.88
N VAL A 465 13.62 -27.51 -5.86
CA VAL A 465 13.74 -26.35 -6.75
C VAL A 465 13.76 -25.08 -5.91
N PHE A 466 14.82 -24.29 -6.07
CA PHE A 466 14.96 -22.97 -5.47
C PHE A 466 15.05 -21.92 -6.57
N VAL A 467 14.43 -20.77 -6.34
CA VAL A 467 14.38 -19.65 -7.29
C VAL A 467 14.76 -18.34 -6.60
N TYR A 468 15.52 -17.51 -7.28
CA TYR A 468 16.01 -16.23 -6.78
C TYR A 468 15.78 -15.14 -7.82
N LEU A 469 15.31 -13.99 -7.35
CA LEU A 469 15.21 -12.76 -8.11
C LEU A 469 16.28 -11.84 -7.58
N GLU A 470 17.15 -11.38 -8.47
CA GLU A 470 18.32 -10.59 -8.15
C GLU A 470 18.36 -9.30 -8.98
N GLU A 471 18.92 -8.24 -8.41
CA GLU A 471 19.44 -7.11 -9.18
C GLU A 471 20.96 -7.30 -9.38
N VAL A 472 21.44 -6.89 -10.55
CA VAL A 472 22.87 -6.87 -10.89
C VAL A 472 23.25 -5.45 -11.32
N SER A 473 24.15 -4.84 -10.56
CA SER A 473 24.68 -3.49 -10.82
C SER A 473 25.47 -3.40 -12.13
N PRO A 474 25.68 -2.19 -12.69
CA PRO A 474 26.58 -1.97 -13.84
C PRO A 474 28.01 -2.49 -13.62
N GLY A 475 28.47 -2.59 -12.36
CA GLY A 475 29.77 -3.15 -11.99
C GLY A 475 29.79 -4.68 -11.81
N GLY A 476 28.68 -5.38 -12.06
CA GLY A 476 28.57 -6.84 -11.95
C GLY A 476 28.29 -7.39 -10.55
N ALA A 477 28.31 -6.56 -9.49
CA ALA A 477 27.90 -6.98 -8.15
C ALA A 477 26.38 -7.20 -8.10
N ALA A 478 25.94 -8.28 -7.45
CA ALA A 478 24.55 -8.74 -7.41
C ALA A 478 23.97 -8.76 -5.99
N GLN A 479 22.63 -8.66 -5.87
CA GLN A 479 21.90 -8.78 -4.61
C GLN A 479 20.58 -9.55 -4.82
N VAL A 480 20.29 -10.51 -3.94
CA VAL A 480 18.98 -11.19 -3.92
C VAL A 480 17.91 -10.26 -3.37
N LEU A 481 16.92 -9.92 -4.20
CA LEU A 481 15.73 -9.13 -3.87
C LEU A 481 14.58 -9.99 -3.35
N SER A 482 14.49 -11.25 -3.80
CA SER A 482 13.46 -12.19 -3.36
C SER A 482 13.86 -13.63 -3.67
N PHE A 483 13.35 -14.60 -2.90
CA PHE A 483 13.57 -16.03 -3.14
C PHE A 483 12.32 -16.87 -2.88
N GLY A 484 12.22 -18.02 -3.55
CA GLY A 484 11.17 -19.03 -3.37
C GLY A 484 11.76 -20.44 -3.37
N ARG A 485 11.03 -21.41 -2.80
CA ARG A 485 11.44 -22.83 -2.80
C ARG A 485 10.22 -23.76 -2.87
N LEU A 486 10.32 -24.82 -3.68
CA LEU A 486 9.27 -25.83 -3.86
C LEU A 486 9.88 -27.18 -4.25
N LYS A 487 9.48 -28.25 -3.57
CA LYS A 487 9.80 -29.63 -3.98
C LYS A 487 8.93 -30.03 -5.16
N LEU A 488 9.51 -30.64 -6.18
CA LEU A 488 8.83 -30.90 -7.46
C LEU A 488 7.61 -31.83 -7.30
N SER A 489 7.67 -32.82 -6.39
CA SER A 489 6.51 -33.65 -6.04
C SER A 489 5.39 -32.92 -5.28
N HIS A 490 5.69 -31.80 -4.63
CA HIS A 490 4.73 -30.95 -3.92
C HIS A 490 4.04 -29.90 -4.83
N ARG A 491 4.26 -29.94 -6.16
CA ARG A 491 3.77 -28.95 -7.14
C ARG A 491 2.25 -28.75 -7.21
N ALA A 492 1.45 -29.68 -6.67
CA ALA A 492 -0.01 -29.57 -6.69
C ALA A 492 -0.50 -28.30 -5.96
N ILE A 493 -1.35 -27.53 -6.62
CA ILE A 493 -2.02 -26.34 -6.07
C ILE A 493 -3.40 -26.75 -5.55
N ALA A 494 -3.78 -26.26 -4.38
CA ALA A 494 -5.10 -26.47 -3.78
C ALA A 494 -5.65 -25.16 -3.17
N PRO A 495 -6.97 -25.06 -2.91
CA PRO A 495 -7.53 -23.93 -2.17
C PRO A 495 -6.95 -23.85 -0.75
N ALA A 496 -6.47 -22.67 -0.34
CA ALA A 496 -5.98 -22.44 1.00
C ALA A 496 -7.12 -22.45 2.05
N PRO A 497 -6.91 -22.95 3.29
CA PRO A 497 -7.90 -22.89 4.37
C PRO A 497 -8.10 -21.49 5.00
N TRP A 498 -7.42 -20.47 4.47
CA TRP A 498 -7.38 -19.09 4.96
C TRP A 498 -7.11 -18.13 3.78
N ASP A 499 -7.30 -16.82 3.95
CA ASP A 499 -6.95 -15.84 2.92
C ASP A 499 -5.42 -15.79 2.75
N ASN A 500 -4.91 -16.35 1.66
CA ASN A 500 -3.48 -16.45 1.37
C ASN A 500 -2.98 -15.34 0.42
N LEU A 501 -3.71 -14.22 0.31
CA LEU A 501 -3.36 -13.07 -0.52
C LEU A 501 -3.37 -13.38 -2.04
N GLY A 502 -4.10 -14.41 -2.47
CA GLY A 502 -4.25 -14.79 -3.88
C GLY A 502 -3.06 -15.55 -4.48
N LEU A 503 -2.11 -15.98 -3.65
CA LEU A 503 -0.92 -16.71 -4.05
C LEU A 503 -1.23 -18.19 -4.41
N PRO A 504 -0.35 -18.91 -5.13
CA PRO A 504 -0.41 -20.37 -5.18
C PRO A 504 -0.24 -20.97 -3.77
N TRP A 505 -1.05 -21.98 -3.43
CA TRP A 505 -0.96 -22.71 -2.16
C TRP A 505 -0.77 -24.21 -2.40
N HIS A 506 0.34 -24.73 -1.86
CA HIS A 506 0.66 -26.16 -1.87
C HIS A 506 0.29 -26.76 -0.53
N SER A 507 -0.57 -27.78 -0.53
CA SER A 507 -1.16 -28.30 0.72
C SER A 507 -0.11 -28.94 1.64
N GLY A 508 0.91 -29.60 1.07
CA GLY A 508 1.86 -30.42 1.81
C GLY A 508 1.24 -31.67 2.45
N LEU A 509 -0.02 -32.00 2.13
CA LEU A 509 -0.68 -33.24 2.55
C LEU A 509 -0.14 -34.40 1.71
N ARG A 510 0.11 -35.56 2.33
CA ARG A 510 0.68 -36.73 1.65
C ARG A 510 -0.10 -37.16 0.41
N LYS A 511 -1.44 -37.02 0.45
CA LYS A 511 -2.34 -37.35 -0.66
C LYS A 511 -2.19 -36.47 -1.91
N ASP A 512 -1.59 -35.30 -1.79
CA ASP A 512 -1.41 -34.32 -2.87
C ASP A 512 0.03 -34.30 -3.40
N VAL A 513 0.92 -35.11 -2.81
CA VAL A 513 2.31 -35.26 -3.24
C VAL A 513 2.37 -36.29 -4.37
N SER A 514 2.73 -35.83 -5.57
CA SER A 514 2.75 -36.64 -6.79
C SER A 514 4.17 -36.61 -7.39
N PRO A 515 4.93 -37.72 -7.35
CA PRO A 515 6.19 -37.83 -8.08
C PRO A 515 6.02 -37.54 -9.58
N LEU A 516 7.13 -37.25 -10.26
CA LEU A 516 7.17 -36.97 -11.70
C LEU A 516 7.20 -38.27 -12.51
N GLY A 517 6.33 -38.38 -13.51
CA GLY A 517 6.43 -39.41 -14.54
C GLY A 517 7.67 -39.22 -15.41
N LYS A 518 8.25 -40.31 -15.92
CA LYS A 518 9.41 -40.21 -16.83
C LYS A 518 9.01 -39.49 -18.13
N GLY A 519 9.55 -38.28 -18.35
CA GLY A 519 9.20 -37.42 -19.48
C GLY A 519 7.91 -36.62 -19.30
N GLU A 520 7.41 -36.47 -18.07
CA GLU A 520 6.36 -35.51 -17.72
C GLU A 520 6.98 -34.11 -17.49
N THR A 521 6.42 -33.06 -18.10
CA THR A 521 6.73 -31.67 -17.72
C THR A 521 5.89 -31.28 -16.49
N ALA A 522 6.56 -31.02 -15.38
CA ALA A 522 6.00 -30.41 -14.19
C ALA A 522 5.68 -28.92 -14.39
N ARG A 523 4.43 -28.52 -14.14
CA ARG A 523 4.06 -27.12 -13.90
C ARG A 523 4.28 -26.79 -12.44
N MET A 524 4.99 -25.70 -12.16
CA MET A 524 5.31 -25.23 -10.80
C MET A 524 5.05 -23.72 -10.71
N GLU A 525 4.36 -23.30 -9.66
CA GLU A 525 4.08 -21.87 -9.38
C GLU A 525 4.63 -21.53 -8.01
N ILE A 526 5.75 -20.82 -7.96
CA ILE A 526 6.51 -20.59 -6.73
C ILE A 526 6.31 -19.14 -6.29
N ALA A 527 5.49 -18.93 -5.26
CA ALA A 527 5.38 -17.65 -4.56
C ALA A 527 6.69 -17.35 -3.80
N MET A 528 7.38 -16.30 -4.24
CA MET A 528 8.67 -15.88 -3.69
C MET A 528 8.46 -15.02 -2.42
N MET A 529 9.51 -14.46 -1.85
CA MET A 529 9.41 -13.55 -0.70
C MET A 529 8.79 -12.21 -1.10
N PRO A 530 7.91 -11.61 -0.28
CA PRO A 530 7.43 -10.27 -0.54
C PRO A 530 8.53 -9.22 -0.32
N LEU A 531 8.52 -8.16 -1.15
CA LEU A 531 9.48 -7.05 -1.08
C LEU A 531 8.81 -5.69 -1.28
N SER A 532 9.48 -4.64 -0.82
CA SER A 532 9.40 -3.29 -1.41
C SER A 532 10.82 -2.85 -1.77
N HIS A 533 11.06 -2.55 -3.06
CA HIS A 533 12.39 -2.24 -3.59
C HIS A 533 12.30 -1.43 -4.89
N ARG A 534 13.17 -0.43 -5.08
CA ARG A 534 13.41 0.23 -6.38
C ARG A 534 14.70 -0.31 -7.00
N ILE A 535 14.64 -0.71 -8.25
CA ILE A 535 15.80 -1.05 -9.08
C ILE A 535 16.10 0.15 -9.99
N GLU A 536 17.35 0.62 -10.00
CA GLU A 536 17.77 1.82 -10.72
C GLU A 536 18.05 1.57 -12.23
N PRO A 537 17.99 2.61 -13.08
CA PRO A 537 18.46 2.52 -14.47
C PRO A 537 19.90 1.99 -14.57
N GLY A 538 20.18 1.23 -15.61
CA GLY A 538 21.48 0.58 -15.86
C GLY A 538 21.71 -0.72 -15.08
N TYR A 539 20.96 -0.99 -14.01
CA TYR A 539 20.95 -2.31 -13.37
C TYR A 539 20.23 -3.33 -14.26
N ARG A 540 20.46 -4.62 -14.00
CA ARG A 540 19.80 -5.74 -14.69
C ARG A 540 19.00 -6.56 -13.69
N LEU A 541 17.84 -7.04 -14.12
CA LEU A 541 17.12 -8.13 -13.47
C LEU A 541 17.81 -9.45 -13.80
N ARG A 542 18.02 -10.31 -12.80
CA ARG A 542 18.51 -11.67 -13.00
C ARG A 542 17.60 -12.66 -12.27
N PHE A 543 17.16 -13.69 -12.99
CA PHE A 543 16.49 -14.85 -12.43
C PHE A 543 17.50 -15.99 -12.34
N VAL A 544 17.57 -16.63 -11.16
CA VAL A 544 18.43 -17.79 -10.90
C VAL A 544 17.58 -18.95 -10.41
N MET A 545 17.86 -20.15 -10.90
CA MET A 545 17.27 -21.39 -10.38
C MET A 545 18.38 -22.40 -10.02
N THR A 546 18.32 -22.94 -8.80
CA THR A 546 19.24 -23.98 -8.30
C THR A 546 18.45 -25.19 -7.80
N GLY A 547 19.15 -26.32 -7.60
CA GLY A 547 18.56 -27.53 -6.99
C GLY A 547 18.94 -27.73 -5.51
N ALA A 548 19.73 -26.84 -4.94
CA ALA A 548 20.12 -26.83 -3.53
C ALA A 548 20.34 -25.40 -3.02
N ASP A 549 20.30 -25.21 -1.70
CA ASP A 549 20.46 -23.92 -1.03
C ASP A 549 21.35 -24.06 0.23
N PRO A 550 22.33 -23.16 0.50
CA PRO A 550 23.21 -23.18 1.69
C PRO A 550 22.46 -23.35 3.02
N ARG A 551 21.19 -22.97 3.04
CA ARG A 551 20.33 -22.90 4.22
C ARG A 551 19.58 -24.22 4.46
N GLN A 552 19.68 -25.21 3.57
CA GLN A 552 19.31 -26.59 3.87
C GLN A 552 20.30 -27.16 4.89
N ARG A 553 19.82 -27.59 6.07
CA ARG A 553 20.68 -28.13 7.13
C ARG A 553 20.94 -29.63 7.04
N ASN A 554 20.32 -30.28 6.05
CA ASN A 554 20.42 -31.70 5.75
C ASN A 554 20.97 -31.95 4.33
N LEU A 555 21.89 -31.10 3.85
CA LEU A 555 22.49 -31.20 2.50
C LEU A 555 23.19 -32.54 2.25
N ALA A 556 23.74 -33.18 3.29
CA ALA A 556 24.37 -34.49 3.17
C ALA A 556 23.32 -35.60 2.95
N GLU A 557 22.16 -35.47 3.57
CA GLU A 557 21.06 -36.46 3.52
C GLU A 557 20.14 -36.28 2.31
N VAL A 558 20.14 -35.11 1.64
CA VAL A 558 19.39 -34.87 0.39
C VAL A 558 20.25 -34.91 -0.88
N ARG A 559 21.59 -35.06 -0.76
CA ARG A 559 22.48 -35.25 -1.91
C ARG A 559 22.16 -36.58 -2.60
N GLN A 560 21.94 -36.54 -3.91
CA GLN A 560 21.77 -37.72 -4.75
C GLN A 560 23.01 -37.95 -5.62
N ASP A 561 23.30 -39.20 -5.94
CA ASP A 561 24.43 -39.60 -6.80
C ASP A 561 23.92 -40.52 -7.95
N PRO A 562 24.20 -40.21 -9.24
CA PRO A 562 24.64 -38.90 -9.72
C PRO A 562 23.62 -37.80 -9.37
N PRO A 563 24.02 -36.52 -9.24
CA PRO A 563 23.08 -35.44 -8.96
C PRO A 563 21.99 -35.31 -10.03
N PRO A 564 20.77 -34.85 -9.68
CA PRO A 564 19.69 -34.70 -10.65
C PRO A 564 20.05 -33.75 -11.79
N VAL A 565 19.48 -34.01 -12.96
CA VAL A 565 19.43 -33.07 -14.08
C VAL A 565 18.03 -32.47 -14.14
N LEU A 566 17.96 -31.15 -14.30
CA LEU A 566 16.73 -30.41 -14.49
C LEU A 566 16.76 -29.72 -15.85
N GLU A 567 15.73 -29.92 -16.66
CA GLU A 567 15.52 -29.23 -17.92
C GLU A 567 14.33 -28.25 -17.79
N ILE A 568 14.46 -27.05 -18.36
CA ILE A 568 13.48 -25.96 -18.24
C ILE A 568 13.00 -25.48 -19.61
N GLU A 569 11.68 -25.39 -19.80
CA GLU A 569 11.06 -24.92 -21.04
C GLU A 569 11.02 -23.37 -21.11
N ARG A 570 11.30 -22.83 -22.29
CA ARG A 570 11.36 -21.40 -22.66
C ARG A 570 10.26 -20.99 -23.66
N GLY A 571 10.05 -19.69 -23.84
CA GLY A 571 9.31 -19.10 -24.98
C GLY A 571 7.80 -18.96 -24.81
N TRP A 572 7.12 -18.41 -25.83
CA TRP A 572 5.77 -17.84 -25.67
C TRP A 572 4.59 -18.82 -25.55
N GLN A 573 4.71 -20.07 -25.99
CA GLN A 573 3.57 -21.03 -26.00
C GLN A 573 3.53 -21.97 -24.79
N SER A 574 4.67 -22.26 -24.16
CA SER A 574 4.77 -23.16 -23.01
C SER A 574 5.81 -22.74 -21.96
N GLY A 575 6.52 -21.62 -22.18
CA GLY A 575 7.75 -21.31 -21.47
C GLY A 575 7.58 -20.75 -20.06
N SER A 576 8.66 -20.89 -19.32
CA SER A 576 8.81 -20.38 -17.96
C SER A 576 8.94 -18.86 -17.93
N ARG A 577 8.39 -18.23 -16.88
CA ARG A 577 8.43 -16.78 -16.66
C ARG A 577 8.46 -16.44 -15.17
N ILE A 578 8.84 -15.21 -14.85
CA ILE A 578 8.59 -14.60 -13.54
C ILE A 578 7.61 -13.43 -13.71
N ASP A 579 6.58 -13.42 -12.89
CA ASP A 579 5.59 -12.35 -12.81
C ASP A 579 5.98 -11.43 -11.64
N LEU A 580 6.34 -10.18 -11.96
CA LEU A 580 6.81 -9.19 -11.00
C LEU A 580 5.66 -8.29 -10.48
N PRO A 581 5.66 -7.91 -9.19
CA PRO A 581 4.65 -7.03 -8.61
C PRO A 581 5.05 -5.56 -8.84
N LEU A 582 4.91 -5.08 -10.07
CA LEU A 582 5.25 -3.72 -10.48
C LEU A 582 4.34 -2.72 -9.77
N ARG A 583 4.91 -1.87 -8.93
CA ARG A 583 4.23 -0.67 -8.41
C ARG A 583 4.30 0.38 -9.50
N GLU A 584 3.16 0.97 -9.86
CA GLU A 584 3.17 2.20 -10.67
C GLU A 584 3.96 3.29 -9.90
N PRO A 585 4.90 4.02 -10.55
CA PRO A 585 5.66 5.08 -9.89
C PRO A 585 4.75 6.09 -9.16
N HIS A 586 5.22 6.68 -8.06
CA HIS A 586 4.39 7.55 -7.22
C HIS A 586 3.78 8.75 -7.98
N ASP A 587 4.45 9.22 -9.04
CA ASP A 587 4.01 10.31 -9.92
C ASP A 587 3.11 9.84 -11.08
N ALA A 588 3.12 8.54 -11.41
CA ALA A 588 2.26 7.92 -12.41
C ALA A 588 0.92 7.46 -11.81
N ALA A 589 0.97 6.91 -10.59
CA ALA A 589 -0.07 6.14 -9.92
C ALA A 589 -1.26 6.94 -9.35
N ILE A 590 -1.68 8.04 -9.99
CA ILE A 590 -3.03 8.56 -9.72
C ILE A 590 -4.02 7.57 -10.33
N SER A 591 -4.51 6.64 -9.50
CA SER A 591 -5.25 5.45 -9.93
C SER A 591 -6.50 5.75 -10.76
N GLY A 592 -6.88 4.81 -11.63
CA GLY A 592 -8.09 4.91 -12.44
C GLY A 592 -7.91 5.48 -13.85
N GLN A 593 -6.71 5.41 -14.44
CA GLN A 593 -6.48 5.80 -15.84
C GLN A 593 -7.39 5.02 -16.81
N ILE A 594 -7.89 5.73 -17.83
CA ILE A 594 -8.79 5.21 -18.87
C ILE A 594 -8.16 5.40 -20.25
N GLY A 595 -7.88 4.30 -20.92
CA GLY A 595 -7.29 4.27 -22.26
C GLY A 595 -5.80 4.67 -22.28
N GLY A 596 -5.25 4.73 -23.49
CA GLY A 596 -3.90 5.25 -23.72
C GLY A 596 -3.84 6.78 -23.68
N PRO A 597 -2.63 7.35 -23.54
CA PRO A 597 -2.41 8.79 -23.68
C PRO A 597 -2.71 9.27 -25.11
N GLY A 598 -3.09 10.53 -25.25
CA GLY A 598 -3.35 11.18 -26.55
C GLY A 598 -3.24 12.70 -26.49
N GLY A 599 -3.62 13.38 -27.57
CA GLY A 599 -3.35 14.80 -27.77
C GLY A 599 -1.93 15.07 -28.30
N ARG A 600 -1.75 16.25 -28.91
CA ARG A 600 -0.53 16.64 -29.65
C ARG A 600 0.23 17.80 -29.01
N GLY A 601 -0.18 18.24 -27.83
CA GLY A 601 0.60 19.17 -27.01
C GLY A 601 1.87 18.52 -26.45
N THR A 602 2.68 19.30 -25.75
CA THR A 602 4.00 18.89 -25.23
C THR A 602 3.96 17.66 -24.30
N TYR A 603 2.83 17.39 -23.66
CA TYR A 603 2.71 16.33 -22.65
C TYR A 603 1.55 15.37 -23.03
N PRO A 604 1.80 14.15 -23.55
CA PRO A 604 0.74 13.19 -23.85
C PRO A 604 -0.19 12.99 -22.65
N ALA A 605 -1.51 13.08 -22.86
CA ALA A 605 -2.48 13.23 -21.78
C ALA A 605 -3.46 12.06 -21.67
N VAL A 606 -3.82 11.74 -20.43
CA VAL A 606 -4.66 10.58 -20.05
C VAL A 606 -5.99 11.05 -19.47
N ALA A 607 -7.02 10.21 -19.62
CA ALA A 607 -8.29 10.33 -18.91
C ALA A 607 -8.25 9.49 -17.62
N GLN A 608 -9.01 9.86 -16.59
CA GLN A 608 -8.94 9.23 -15.28
C GLN A 608 -10.28 9.29 -14.51
N ALA A 609 -10.66 8.16 -13.89
CA ALA A 609 -11.67 8.10 -12.84
C ALA A 609 -11.05 8.37 -11.46
N ARG A 610 -11.74 9.07 -10.57
CA ARG A 610 -11.28 9.31 -9.20
C ARG A 610 -12.38 9.02 -8.17
N ALA A 611 -12.04 8.28 -7.11
CA ALA A 611 -13.00 7.79 -6.11
C ALA A 611 -13.59 8.90 -5.23
N ASP A 612 -12.83 9.98 -5.03
CA ASP A 612 -13.22 11.22 -4.37
C ASP A 612 -13.92 12.23 -5.31
N ALA A 613 -13.99 11.91 -6.61
CA ALA A 613 -14.60 12.71 -7.66
C ALA A 613 -15.56 11.88 -8.57
N PRO A 614 -16.45 11.02 -8.01
CA PRO A 614 -17.14 9.99 -8.78
C PRO A 614 -18.15 10.51 -9.83
N GLY A 615 -18.53 11.79 -9.74
CA GLY A 615 -19.36 12.50 -10.73
C GLY A 615 -18.55 13.23 -11.81
N TYR A 616 -17.27 12.91 -12.00
CA TYR A 616 -16.37 13.58 -12.93
C TYR A 616 -15.46 12.60 -13.67
N THR A 617 -14.91 13.07 -14.79
CA THR A 617 -13.75 12.46 -15.46
C THR A 617 -12.64 13.50 -15.55
N ILE A 618 -11.47 13.16 -15.01
CA ILE A 618 -10.31 14.06 -14.95
C ILE A 618 -9.41 13.77 -16.16
N TYR A 619 -8.90 14.79 -16.84
CA TYR A 619 -7.85 14.65 -17.84
C TYR A 619 -6.64 15.48 -17.44
N ARG A 620 -5.46 14.91 -17.60
CA ARG A 620 -4.18 15.50 -17.20
C ARG A 620 -3.06 15.03 -18.13
N PRO A 621 -1.93 15.75 -18.22
CA PRO A 621 -0.65 15.17 -18.60
C PRO A 621 -0.39 13.82 -17.90
N GLN A 622 0.09 12.83 -18.65
CA GLN A 622 0.42 11.50 -18.11
C GLN A 622 1.52 11.60 -17.05
N VAL A 623 2.55 12.40 -17.34
CA VAL A 623 3.55 12.89 -16.39
C VAL A 623 3.23 14.36 -16.12
N LEU A 624 3.14 14.76 -14.86
CA LEU A 624 2.87 16.15 -14.50
C LEU A 624 4.10 17.04 -14.83
N PRO A 625 3.91 18.21 -15.45
CA PRO A 625 5.03 19.10 -15.79
C PRO A 625 5.53 19.87 -14.56
N GLU A 626 6.76 20.41 -14.66
CA GLU A 626 7.30 21.39 -13.72
C GLU A 626 6.56 22.73 -13.81
N GLY A 627 5.39 22.79 -13.18
CA GLY A 627 4.54 23.98 -13.16
C GLY A 627 3.12 23.67 -12.71
N LYS A 628 2.34 24.73 -12.48
CA LYS A 628 0.92 24.60 -12.16
C LYS A 628 0.08 24.51 -13.43
N LEU A 629 -0.90 23.61 -13.42
CA LEU A 629 -1.86 23.38 -14.50
C LEU A 629 -3.08 24.29 -14.33
N PRO A 630 -3.38 25.20 -15.26
CA PRO A 630 -4.64 25.93 -15.28
C PRO A 630 -5.82 24.97 -15.47
N LEU A 631 -6.98 25.36 -14.95
CA LEU A 631 -8.17 24.52 -14.89
C LEU A 631 -9.09 24.73 -16.10
N VAL A 632 -9.58 23.64 -16.69
CA VAL A 632 -10.55 23.66 -17.80
C VAL A 632 -11.75 22.81 -17.43
N LEU A 633 -12.87 23.44 -17.16
CA LEU A 633 -14.13 22.78 -16.81
C LEU A 633 -14.86 22.43 -18.11
N TRP A 634 -15.40 21.22 -18.24
CA TRP A 634 -16.07 20.75 -19.47
C TRP A 634 -17.49 20.22 -19.23
N GLY A 635 -18.47 20.86 -19.85
CA GLY A 635 -19.86 20.40 -19.92
C GLY A 635 -20.12 19.50 -21.13
N ASN A 636 -20.78 18.36 -20.92
CA ASN A 636 -20.99 17.36 -21.96
C ASN A 636 -22.24 17.57 -22.83
N GLY A 637 -22.17 17.10 -24.07
CA GLY A 637 -23.25 17.17 -25.06
C GLY A 637 -24.52 16.44 -24.58
N GLY A 638 -25.68 17.09 -24.71
CA GLY A 638 -26.94 16.58 -24.18
C GLY A 638 -27.00 16.47 -22.65
N CYS A 639 -26.08 17.12 -21.92
CA CYS A 639 -25.96 17.13 -20.46
C CYS A 639 -25.97 15.73 -19.85
N ARG A 640 -25.28 14.79 -20.50
CA ARG A 640 -25.12 13.41 -20.04
C ARG A 640 -24.06 13.30 -18.94
N ASP A 641 -24.25 12.32 -18.08
CA ASP A 641 -23.26 11.81 -17.13
C ASP A 641 -22.28 10.88 -17.86
N ASP A 642 -21.55 11.42 -18.85
CA ASP A 642 -20.54 10.71 -19.64
C ASP A 642 -19.35 11.62 -19.96
N GLY A 643 -18.41 11.64 -19.01
CA GLY A 643 -17.18 12.43 -19.11
C GLY A 643 -16.22 12.00 -20.22
N LEU A 644 -16.43 10.85 -20.85
CA LEU A 644 -15.63 10.35 -21.99
C LEU A 644 -16.23 10.72 -23.36
N SER A 645 -17.43 11.29 -23.42
CA SER A 645 -18.16 11.52 -24.68
C SER A 645 -17.46 12.47 -25.68
N ALA A 646 -16.48 13.24 -25.22
CA ALA A 646 -15.61 14.12 -26.01
C ALA A 646 -14.10 13.84 -25.82
N GLY A 647 -13.73 12.64 -25.31
CA GLY A 647 -12.40 12.35 -24.74
C GLY A 647 -11.19 12.72 -25.60
N HIS A 648 -11.26 12.56 -26.93
CA HIS A 648 -10.18 12.94 -27.85
C HIS A 648 -9.85 14.45 -27.81
N ALA A 649 -10.87 15.30 -27.71
CA ALA A 649 -10.71 16.75 -27.59
C ALA A 649 -10.18 17.16 -26.19
N LEU A 650 -10.53 16.40 -25.15
CA LEU A 650 -10.14 16.69 -23.77
C LEU A 650 -8.72 16.20 -23.46
N LYS A 651 -8.29 15.10 -24.08
CA LYS A 651 -6.87 14.69 -24.14
C LYS A 651 -6.04 15.72 -24.91
N GLU A 652 -6.50 16.20 -26.07
CA GLU A 652 -5.86 17.33 -26.77
C GLU A 652 -5.71 18.55 -25.84
N PHE A 653 -6.79 19.02 -25.19
CA PHE A 653 -6.70 20.13 -24.23
C PHE A 653 -5.69 19.87 -23.11
N ALA A 654 -5.83 18.76 -22.37
CA ALA A 654 -4.92 18.40 -21.29
C ALA A 654 -3.44 18.32 -21.75
N SER A 655 -3.21 17.88 -22.99
CA SER A 655 -1.85 17.68 -23.52
C SER A 655 -1.03 18.96 -23.73
N HIS A 656 -1.70 20.11 -23.85
CA HIS A 656 -1.03 21.42 -23.85
C HIS A 656 -0.61 21.87 -22.43
N GLY A 657 -0.81 21.03 -21.41
CA GLY A 657 -0.54 21.33 -20.00
C GLY A 657 -1.73 22.00 -19.33
N TYR A 658 -2.82 21.27 -19.16
CA TYR A 658 -4.02 21.70 -18.43
C TYR A 658 -4.56 20.56 -17.57
N LEU A 659 -5.24 20.90 -16.48
CA LEU A 659 -6.12 19.97 -15.78
C LEU A 659 -7.53 20.19 -16.32
N VAL A 660 -8.13 19.18 -16.95
CA VAL A 660 -9.48 19.25 -17.48
C VAL A 660 -10.42 18.42 -16.60
N ILE A 661 -11.54 19.00 -16.16
CA ILE A 661 -12.56 18.28 -15.39
C ILE A 661 -13.84 18.25 -16.21
N ALA A 662 -14.22 17.06 -16.69
CA ALA A 662 -15.48 16.85 -17.38
C ALA A 662 -16.60 16.51 -16.39
N ASN A 663 -17.73 17.21 -16.51
CA ASN A 663 -18.97 16.89 -15.82
C ASN A 663 -19.46 15.50 -16.22
N GLY A 664 -19.46 14.57 -15.27
CA GLY A 664 -19.98 13.22 -15.43
C GLY A 664 -18.92 12.13 -15.29
N ALA A 665 -19.34 10.99 -14.74
CA ALA A 665 -18.54 9.79 -14.62
C ALA A 665 -18.06 9.29 -15.99
N PRO A 666 -16.94 8.56 -16.06
CA PRO A 666 -16.46 8.00 -17.32
C PRO A 666 -17.35 6.83 -17.75
N ARG A 667 -18.10 6.98 -18.86
CA ARG A 667 -18.97 5.91 -19.40
C ARG A 667 -18.46 5.34 -20.71
N GLN A 668 -18.43 6.12 -21.79
CA GLN A 668 -18.14 5.61 -23.13
C GLN A 668 -17.35 6.59 -24.00
N GLU A 669 -16.04 6.35 -24.14
CA GLU A 669 -15.25 7.06 -25.15
C GLU A 669 -15.73 6.65 -26.56
N ARG A 670 -16.04 7.65 -27.39
CA ARG A 670 -16.55 7.41 -28.75
C ARG A 670 -15.42 6.95 -29.67
N PRO A 671 -15.65 6.01 -30.60
CA PRO A 671 -14.67 5.67 -31.63
C PRO A 671 -14.24 6.90 -32.43
N VAL A 672 -12.94 6.99 -32.74
CA VAL A 672 -12.39 8.05 -33.60
C VAL A 672 -12.97 7.92 -35.00
N LEU A 673 -13.57 9.00 -35.50
CA LEU A 673 -14.02 9.08 -36.89
C LEU A 673 -12.85 9.42 -37.81
N ALA A 674 -12.62 8.59 -38.83
CA ALA A 674 -11.57 8.81 -39.83
C ALA A 674 -11.83 10.05 -40.73
N ALA A 675 -13.11 10.42 -40.90
CA ALA A 675 -13.56 11.64 -41.54
C ALA A 675 -14.95 12.01 -40.99
N LEU A 676 -15.38 13.27 -41.16
CA LEU A 676 -16.75 13.65 -40.87
C LEU A 676 -17.74 13.02 -41.87
N PRO A 677 -18.98 12.69 -41.47
CA PRO A 677 -20.04 12.31 -42.39
C PRO A 677 -20.26 13.40 -43.46
N GLN A 678 -20.55 12.99 -44.69
CA GLN A 678 -20.94 13.93 -45.74
C GLN A 678 -22.26 14.64 -45.38
N PRO A 679 -22.46 15.92 -45.73
CA PRO A 679 -23.69 16.65 -45.43
C PRO A 679 -24.90 16.10 -46.21
N GLY A 680 -25.60 15.11 -45.63
CA GLY A 680 -26.72 14.43 -46.25
C GLY A 680 -27.82 14.01 -45.26
N GLU A 681 -29.06 14.12 -45.71
CA GLU A 681 -30.29 13.61 -45.07
C GLU A 681 -30.83 14.33 -43.81
N GLY A 682 -31.18 15.60 -44.01
CA GLY A 682 -32.32 16.23 -43.34
C GLY A 682 -32.08 16.83 -41.94
N PRO A 683 -33.10 17.52 -41.38
CA PRO A 683 -33.05 17.97 -40.00
C PRO A 683 -33.12 16.77 -39.06
N MET A 684 -32.16 16.67 -38.14
CA MET A 684 -32.13 15.66 -37.08
C MET A 684 -33.49 15.63 -36.36
N ARG A 685 -34.14 14.45 -36.28
CA ARG A 685 -35.47 14.33 -35.67
C ARG A 685 -35.43 14.82 -34.22
N MET A 686 -36.06 15.97 -33.98
CA MET A 686 -36.23 16.49 -32.62
C MET A 686 -37.00 15.43 -31.80
N PRO A 687 -36.49 15.00 -30.62
CA PRO A 687 -37.21 14.09 -29.76
C PRO A 687 -38.55 14.72 -29.34
N THR A 688 -39.61 13.92 -29.34
CA THR A 688 -40.90 14.34 -28.78
C THR A 688 -40.77 14.60 -27.28
N GLU A 689 -41.76 15.26 -26.68
CA GLU A 689 -41.73 15.60 -25.26
C GLU A 689 -41.57 14.37 -24.34
N ALA A 690 -42.12 13.21 -24.73
CA ALA A 690 -41.95 11.95 -24.03
C ALA A 690 -40.57 11.27 -24.25
N GLU A 691 -39.81 11.68 -25.27
CA GLU A 691 -38.46 11.20 -25.57
C GLU A 691 -37.36 12.10 -24.97
N ARG A 692 -37.72 13.27 -24.44
CA ARG A 692 -36.79 14.15 -23.72
C ARG A 692 -36.43 13.56 -22.35
N LYS A 693 -35.34 12.79 -22.31
CA LYS A 693 -34.64 12.45 -21.06
C LYS A 693 -34.22 13.74 -20.33
N ALA A 694 -34.26 13.72 -19.00
CA ALA A 694 -33.72 14.80 -18.18
C ALA A 694 -32.21 15.02 -18.41
N ASP A 695 -31.74 16.21 -18.04
CA ASP A 695 -30.33 16.54 -17.89
C ASP A 695 -29.76 15.75 -16.70
N GLU A 696 -28.62 15.08 -16.89
CA GLU A 696 -27.95 14.25 -15.89
C GLU A 696 -26.82 15.01 -15.17
N THR A 697 -26.31 16.10 -15.78
CA THR A 697 -25.28 16.98 -15.23
C THR A 697 -25.73 18.45 -15.18
N SER A 698 -25.05 19.29 -14.40
CA SER A 698 -25.49 20.69 -14.16
C SER A 698 -24.38 21.74 -14.18
N ALA A 699 -24.77 23.02 -14.26
CA ALA A 699 -23.84 24.14 -14.10
C ALA A 699 -23.32 24.30 -12.66
N ALA A 700 -24.06 23.83 -11.64
CA ALA A 700 -23.59 23.84 -10.25
C ALA A 700 -22.44 22.85 -10.07
N GLN A 701 -22.61 21.61 -10.57
CA GLN A 701 -21.56 20.58 -10.65
C GLN A 701 -20.28 21.08 -11.36
N MET A 702 -20.41 21.97 -12.35
CA MET A 702 -19.26 22.58 -13.00
C MET A 702 -18.47 23.53 -12.07
N LEU A 703 -19.14 24.19 -11.11
CA LEU A 703 -18.50 25.04 -10.11
C LEU A 703 -18.00 24.22 -8.91
N ASP A 704 -18.74 23.18 -8.51
CA ASP A 704 -18.33 22.22 -7.47
C ASP A 704 -16.99 21.51 -7.82
N ALA A 705 -16.68 21.41 -9.12
CA ALA A 705 -15.39 20.93 -9.62
C ALA A 705 -14.20 21.88 -9.31
N ILE A 706 -14.45 23.18 -9.17
CA ILE A 706 -13.43 24.15 -8.72
C ILE A 706 -13.14 23.90 -7.23
N ASP A 707 -14.18 23.74 -6.41
CA ASP A 707 -14.09 23.46 -4.98
C ASP A 707 -13.44 22.07 -4.71
N TRP A 708 -13.60 21.11 -5.62
CA TRP A 708 -12.82 19.87 -5.64
C TRP A 708 -11.35 20.14 -5.95
N ALA A 709 -11.04 20.90 -7.01
CA ALA A 709 -9.67 21.20 -7.43
C ALA A 709 -8.90 21.99 -6.36
N GLU A 710 -9.51 22.99 -5.73
CA GLU A 710 -8.95 23.76 -4.61
C GLU A 710 -8.59 22.85 -3.42
N ARG A 711 -9.43 21.86 -3.11
CA ARG A 711 -9.18 20.91 -2.01
C ARG A 711 -8.00 19.98 -2.31
N VAL A 712 -7.98 19.32 -3.47
CA VAL A 712 -6.91 18.35 -3.78
C VAL A 712 -5.55 19.03 -4.03
N ASN A 713 -5.55 20.28 -4.52
CA ASN A 713 -4.34 21.11 -4.63
C ASN A 713 -3.73 21.49 -3.27
N ALA A 714 -4.50 21.38 -2.18
CA ALA A 714 -4.13 21.80 -0.82
C ALA A 714 -3.87 20.65 0.16
N ASP A 715 -4.14 19.39 -0.23
CA ASP A 715 -3.89 18.20 0.59
C ASP A 715 -2.52 17.56 0.25
N PRO A 716 -1.52 17.57 1.14
CA PRO A 716 -0.20 16.98 0.88
C PRO A 716 -0.19 15.46 0.64
N ALA A 717 -1.32 14.76 0.84
CA ALA A 717 -1.47 13.35 0.49
C ALA A 717 -2.00 13.12 -0.94
N ASP A 718 -2.43 14.17 -1.65
CA ASP A 718 -2.95 14.04 -3.02
C ASP A 718 -1.83 14.16 -4.07
N PRO A 719 -1.78 13.29 -5.10
CA PRO A 719 -0.83 13.44 -6.21
C PRO A 719 -1.01 14.72 -7.07
N LEU A 720 -2.09 15.50 -6.87
CA LEU A 720 -2.26 16.82 -7.48
C LEU A 720 -1.87 17.99 -6.54
N TYR A 721 -1.33 17.70 -5.35
CA TYR A 721 -0.89 18.69 -4.37
C TYR A 721 0.06 19.73 -4.98
N GLY A 722 -0.27 21.01 -4.84
CA GLY A 722 0.52 22.11 -5.39
C GLY A 722 0.53 22.23 -6.93
N HIS A 723 0.08 21.22 -7.68
CA HIS A 723 0.17 21.18 -9.15
C HIS A 723 -0.97 21.89 -9.90
N ILE A 724 -1.98 22.44 -9.22
CA ILE A 724 -3.12 23.11 -9.87
C ILE A 724 -3.00 24.63 -9.73
N ASP A 725 -3.27 25.34 -10.82
CA ASP A 725 -3.50 26.79 -10.83
C ASP A 725 -5.00 27.08 -10.74
N THR A 726 -5.49 27.19 -9.50
CA THR A 726 -6.87 27.56 -9.19
C THR A 726 -7.15 29.05 -9.37
N THR A 727 -6.19 29.84 -9.85
CA THR A 727 -6.36 31.26 -10.19
C THR A 727 -6.56 31.50 -11.69
N ARG A 728 -6.60 30.42 -12.50
CA ARG A 728 -6.67 30.48 -13.98
C ARG A 728 -7.63 29.41 -14.51
N ILE A 729 -8.93 29.74 -14.61
CA ILE A 729 -10.03 28.78 -14.83
C ILE A 729 -10.82 29.11 -16.10
N ALA A 730 -11.01 28.14 -16.99
CA ALA A 730 -11.93 28.25 -18.14
C ALA A 730 -13.20 27.40 -17.93
N ALA A 731 -14.37 27.97 -18.25
CA ALA A 731 -15.62 27.21 -18.37
C ALA A 731 -15.90 26.87 -19.84
N THR A 732 -15.97 25.59 -20.18
CA THR A 732 -16.10 25.13 -21.57
C THR A 732 -17.16 24.04 -21.71
N GLY A 733 -17.68 23.81 -22.93
CA GLY A 733 -18.56 22.68 -23.16
C GLY A 733 -19.22 22.63 -24.53
N HIS A 734 -19.79 21.48 -24.87
CA HIS A 734 -20.47 21.23 -26.14
C HIS A 734 -21.99 21.21 -25.98
N SER A 735 -22.72 21.83 -26.93
CA SER A 735 -24.19 21.77 -27.02
C SER A 735 -24.84 22.13 -25.67
N CYS A 736 -25.61 21.23 -25.07
CA CYS A 736 -26.17 21.35 -23.72
C CYS A 736 -25.13 21.77 -22.65
N GLY A 737 -23.94 21.17 -22.66
CA GLY A 737 -22.83 21.53 -21.79
C GLY A 737 -22.23 22.92 -22.07
N GLY A 738 -22.39 23.44 -23.28
CA GLY A 738 -22.08 24.85 -23.58
C GLY A 738 -23.03 25.82 -22.87
N LEU A 739 -24.28 25.42 -22.60
CA LEU A 739 -25.19 26.20 -21.73
C LEU A 739 -24.73 26.14 -20.26
N GLN A 740 -24.23 24.99 -19.81
CA GLN A 740 -23.64 24.88 -18.47
C GLN A 740 -22.43 25.81 -18.33
N ALA A 741 -21.54 25.85 -19.32
CA ALA A 741 -20.37 26.73 -19.37
C ALA A 741 -20.74 28.22 -19.38
N LEU A 742 -21.76 28.61 -20.17
CA LEU A 742 -22.27 29.99 -20.20
C LEU A 742 -22.95 30.40 -18.87
N ALA A 743 -23.52 29.47 -18.12
CA ALA A 743 -24.05 29.72 -16.79
C ALA A 743 -22.93 29.80 -15.73
N ALA A 744 -21.94 28.92 -15.80
CA ALA A 744 -20.77 28.90 -14.93
C ALA A 744 -19.87 30.15 -15.11
N GLY A 745 -19.79 30.70 -16.33
CA GLY A 745 -19.05 31.94 -16.64
C GLY A 745 -19.58 33.22 -15.96
N ALA A 746 -20.62 33.12 -15.12
CA ALA A 746 -21.08 34.18 -14.21
C ALA A 746 -20.52 34.04 -12.78
N ASP A 747 -19.77 32.97 -12.46
CA ASP A 747 -18.96 32.85 -11.24
C ASP A 747 -17.70 33.73 -11.39
N PRO A 748 -17.34 34.56 -10.38
CA PRO A 748 -16.20 35.48 -10.47
C PRO A 748 -14.84 34.79 -10.64
N ARG A 749 -14.73 33.47 -10.43
CA ARG A 749 -13.49 32.69 -10.58
C ARG A 749 -13.13 32.33 -12.03
N VAL A 750 -13.99 32.60 -13.02
CA VAL A 750 -13.81 32.14 -14.41
C VAL A 750 -13.12 33.18 -15.30
N ASP A 751 -11.90 32.88 -15.76
CA ASP A 751 -11.05 33.70 -16.64
C ASP A 751 -11.41 33.64 -18.14
N THR A 752 -12.17 32.64 -18.60
CA THR A 752 -12.72 32.63 -19.97
C THR A 752 -13.84 31.60 -20.16
N VAL A 753 -14.69 31.78 -21.18
CA VAL A 753 -15.76 30.84 -21.56
C VAL A 753 -15.63 30.37 -23.02
N ILE A 754 -15.79 29.08 -23.29
CA ILE A 754 -15.89 28.53 -24.67
C ILE A 754 -17.16 27.71 -24.87
N ALA A 755 -18.02 28.14 -25.79
CA ALA A 755 -19.27 27.48 -26.16
C ALA A 755 -19.14 26.79 -27.54
N PHE A 756 -18.95 25.47 -27.55
CA PHE A 756 -18.87 24.67 -28.78
C PHE A 756 -20.26 24.22 -29.23
N GLY A 757 -20.65 24.55 -30.47
CA GLY A 757 -21.96 24.19 -31.04
C GLY A 757 -23.12 24.53 -30.11
N SER A 758 -23.10 25.70 -29.48
CA SER A 758 -24.01 26.06 -28.37
C SER A 758 -24.38 27.55 -28.37
N GLY A 759 -25.36 27.88 -27.53
CA GLY A 759 -25.85 29.22 -27.28
C GLY A 759 -27.23 29.19 -26.62
N VAL A 760 -27.53 30.20 -25.80
CA VAL A 760 -28.76 30.33 -25.01
C VAL A 760 -29.98 30.37 -25.93
N TYR A 761 -31.05 29.66 -25.58
CA TYR A 761 -32.21 29.53 -26.46
C TYR A 761 -32.89 30.87 -26.78
N ASN A 762 -33.13 31.13 -28.07
CA ASN A 762 -33.82 32.33 -28.55
C ASN A 762 -35.32 32.40 -28.15
N ARG A 763 -35.89 31.31 -27.63
CA ARG A 763 -37.25 31.25 -27.08
C ARG A 763 -37.25 30.48 -25.76
N THR A 764 -37.78 31.09 -24.70
CA THR A 764 -37.93 30.45 -23.40
C THR A 764 -38.82 29.21 -23.52
N GLY A 765 -38.40 28.07 -22.96
CA GLY A 765 -39.15 26.81 -23.02
C GLY A 765 -38.99 25.98 -24.31
N SER A 766 -38.34 26.49 -25.37
CA SER A 766 -38.06 25.68 -26.58
C SER A 766 -36.79 24.83 -26.48
N GLY A 767 -36.36 24.49 -25.27
CA GLY A 767 -35.09 23.82 -25.01
C GLY A 767 -35.14 22.31 -25.29
N LEU A 768 -33.97 21.76 -25.64
CA LEU A 768 -33.66 20.33 -25.54
C LEU A 768 -33.03 19.96 -24.19
N SER A 769 -32.87 20.96 -23.30
CA SER A 769 -32.16 20.91 -22.03
C SER A 769 -32.95 21.63 -20.94
N GLY A 770 -32.77 21.19 -19.69
CA GLY A 770 -33.25 21.83 -18.48
C GLY A 770 -32.31 22.89 -17.87
N VAL A 771 -31.14 23.18 -18.47
CA VAL A 771 -30.21 24.21 -17.96
C VAL A 771 -30.89 25.57 -17.89
N LYS A 772 -31.00 26.11 -16.67
CA LYS A 772 -31.74 27.34 -16.35
C LYS A 772 -30.90 28.59 -16.62
N ILE A 773 -30.74 28.93 -17.90
CA ILE A 773 -30.10 30.17 -18.36
C ILE A 773 -31.01 30.90 -19.36
N VAL A 774 -31.13 32.23 -19.25
CA VAL A 774 -31.86 33.07 -20.20
C VAL A 774 -30.99 34.18 -20.79
N LYS A 775 -31.44 34.83 -21.87
CA LYS A 775 -30.66 35.84 -22.62
C LYS A 775 -30.19 37.03 -21.78
N ASP A 776 -30.84 37.33 -20.67
CA ASP A 776 -30.42 38.37 -19.73
C ASP A 776 -29.25 37.94 -18.83
N ASP A 777 -29.05 36.66 -18.55
CA ASP A 777 -27.91 36.16 -17.77
C ASP A 777 -26.57 36.41 -18.48
N LEU A 778 -26.56 36.54 -19.82
CA LEU A 778 -25.38 36.91 -20.60
C LEU A 778 -24.75 38.24 -20.16
N LYS A 779 -25.51 39.11 -19.49
CA LYS A 779 -25.01 40.37 -18.89
C LYS A 779 -24.12 40.13 -17.67
N ARG A 780 -24.14 38.94 -17.09
CA ARG A 780 -23.36 38.52 -15.91
C ARG A 780 -22.00 37.91 -16.27
N LEU A 781 -21.81 37.56 -17.54
CA LEU A 781 -20.49 37.19 -18.07
C LEU A 781 -19.56 38.39 -17.90
N HIS A 782 -18.46 38.22 -17.17
CA HIS A 782 -17.51 39.30 -16.83
C HIS A 782 -16.16 39.16 -17.56
N THR A 783 -16.04 38.11 -18.37
CA THR A 783 -14.79 37.51 -18.83
C THR A 783 -14.80 37.24 -20.35
N PRO A 784 -13.67 37.05 -21.05
CA PRO A 784 -13.63 36.80 -22.49
C PRO A 784 -14.36 35.51 -22.94
N VAL A 785 -15.15 35.59 -24.02
CA VAL A 785 -16.03 34.50 -24.49
C VAL A 785 -15.80 34.14 -25.96
N ALA A 786 -15.69 32.84 -26.27
CA ALA A 786 -15.63 32.31 -27.63
C ALA A 786 -16.79 31.35 -27.95
N TYR A 787 -17.59 31.69 -28.95
CA TYR A 787 -18.54 30.77 -29.58
C TYR A 787 -17.87 30.11 -30.78
N ILE A 788 -17.89 28.78 -30.84
CA ILE A 788 -17.29 27.97 -31.92
C ILE A 788 -18.39 27.09 -32.53
N LEU A 789 -18.95 27.49 -33.67
CA LEU A 789 -20.21 26.93 -34.20
C LEU A 789 -20.04 26.21 -35.55
N GLY A 790 -20.98 25.31 -35.85
CA GLY A 790 -20.93 24.36 -36.97
C GLY A 790 -21.49 24.83 -38.31
N GLY A 791 -21.58 26.15 -38.56
CA GLY A 791 -22.24 26.71 -39.74
C GLY A 791 -23.76 26.78 -39.62
N PRO A 792 -24.46 27.33 -40.64
CA PRO A 792 -25.92 27.50 -40.60
C PRO A 792 -26.75 26.21 -40.46
N THR A 793 -26.13 25.03 -40.58
CA THR A 793 -26.74 23.71 -40.37
C THR A 793 -26.62 23.19 -38.93
N ASP A 794 -25.84 23.87 -38.08
CA ASP A 794 -25.79 23.62 -36.63
C ASP A 794 -27.05 24.19 -35.96
N ILE A 795 -27.79 23.33 -35.24
CA ILE A 795 -29.03 23.71 -34.55
C ILE A 795 -28.83 24.81 -33.49
N ALA A 796 -27.60 25.02 -33.01
CA ALA A 796 -27.25 26.09 -32.08
C ALA A 796 -26.80 27.38 -32.78
N TYR A 797 -26.54 27.37 -34.09
CA TYR A 797 -26.06 28.54 -34.83
C TYR A 797 -26.95 29.79 -34.67
N PRO A 798 -28.30 29.71 -34.69
CA PRO A 798 -29.16 30.86 -34.45
C PRO A 798 -29.08 31.39 -33.02
N ASN A 799 -28.77 30.54 -32.03
CA ASN A 799 -28.69 30.91 -30.62
C ASN A 799 -27.36 31.62 -30.33
N GLY A 800 -26.22 30.99 -30.64
CA GLY A 800 -24.89 31.57 -30.39
C GLY A 800 -24.61 32.83 -31.23
N THR A 801 -25.23 32.96 -32.41
CA THR A 801 -25.18 34.19 -33.20
C THR A 801 -25.95 35.35 -32.54
N ASP A 802 -27.09 35.06 -31.90
CA ASP A 802 -27.86 36.06 -31.13
C ASP A 802 -27.20 36.39 -29.79
N ASP A 803 -26.58 35.41 -29.10
CA ASP A 803 -25.76 35.65 -27.91
C ASP A 803 -24.58 36.57 -28.24
N PHE A 804 -23.84 36.25 -29.31
CA PHE A 804 -22.78 37.10 -29.83
C PHE A 804 -23.29 38.52 -30.14
N ALA A 805 -24.50 38.66 -30.70
CA ALA A 805 -25.08 39.98 -30.98
C ALA A 805 -25.33 40.78 -29.69
N ARG A 806 -25.85 40.14 -28.64
CA ARG A 806 -26.21 40.78 -27.35
C ARG A 806 -25.02 41.14 -26.46
N ILE A 807 -24.00 40.28 -26.38
CA ILE A 807 -22.83 40.53 -25.52
C ILE A 807 -22.05 41.74 -26.04
N ALA A 808 -21.96 42.80 -25.23
CA ALA A 808 -21.40 44.09 -25.66
C ALA A 808 -20.36 44.69 -24.70
N HIS A 809 -20.16 44.06 -23.54
CA HIS A 809 -19.42 44.58 -22.39
C HIS A 809 -18.13 43.80 -22.07
N VAL A 810 -17.96 42.61 -22.67
CA VAL A 810 -16.75 41.77 -22.56
C VAL A 810 -16.20 41.41 -23.96
N PRO A 811 -14.91 41.03 -24.09
CA PRO A 811 -14.37 40.52 -25.34
C PRO A 811 -15.14 39.26 -25.78
N VAL A 812 -15.81 39.31 -26.93
CA VAL A 812 -16.62 38.19 -27.43
C VAL A 812 -16.30 37.88 -28.89
N MET A 813 -16.10 36.60 -29.21
CA MET A 813 -15.86 36.06 -30.54
C MET A 813 -16.95 35.07 -30.94
N LEU A 814 -17.30 35.10 -32.22
CA LEU A 814 -18.06 34.09 -32.93
C LEU A 814 -17.20 33.57 -34.07
N ALA A 815 -16.61 32.39 -33.88
CA ALA A 815 -15.88 31.65 -34.89
C ALA A 815 -16.77 30.51 -35.42
N ASN A 816 -16.73 30.29 -36.73
CA ASN A 816 -17.69 29.42 -37.39
C ASN A 816 -17.03 28.63 -38.53
N LEU A 817 -17.21 27.30 -38.50
CA LEU A 817 -16.70 26.31 -39.45
C LEU A 817 -17.87 25.41 -39.86
N PRO A 818 -18.21 25.24 -41.15
CA PRO A 818 -19.44 24.56 -41.57
C PRO A 818 -19.35 23.02 -41.50
N VAL A 819 -19.33 22.48 -40.28
CA VAL A 819 -19.20 21.04 -39.96
C VAL A 819 -20.41 20.44 -39.21
N GLY A 820 -21.48 21.21 -39.02
CA GLY A 820 -22.70 20.80 -38.31
C GLY A 820 -22.55 20.72 -36.79
N HIS A 821 -23.64 20.38 -36.10
CA HIS A 821 -23.75 20.48 -34.63
C HIS A 821 -22.75 19.62 -33.84
N GLY A 822 -22.34 18.47 -34.38
CA GLY A 822 -21.32 17.61 -33.75
C GLY A 822 -19.89 18.17 -33.81
N GLY A 823 -19.65 19.18 -34.65
CA GLY A 823 -18.35 19.78 -34.83
C GLY A 823 -17.29 18.81 -35.37
N THR A 824 -16.06 19.00 -34.91
CA THR A 824 -14.92 18.10 -35.21
C THR A 824 -14.49 17.25 -34.01
N LEU A 825 -15.22 17.33 -32.88
CA LEU A 825 -14.84 16.75 -31.58
C LEU A 825 -14.73 15.20 -31.57
N ALA A 826 -15.29 14.52 -32.57
CA ALA A 826 -15.21 13.07 -32.74
C ALA A 826 -14.10 12.60 -33.73
N LEU A 827 -13.33 13.52 -34.31
CA LEU A 827 -12.11 13.22 -35.05
C LEU A 827 -10.94 12.95 -34.07
N ALA A 828 -9.81 12.50 -34.59
CA ALA A 828 -8.56 12.40 -33.84
C ALA A 828 -8.21 13.76 -33.20
N ASP A 829 -7.80 13.73 -31.92
CA ASP A 829 -7.47 14.90 -31.10
C ASP A 829 -8.57 15.99 -31.07
N GLY A 830 -9.83 15.64 -31.37
CA GLY A 830 -10.96 16.57 -31.48
C GLY A 830 -10.89 17.55 -32.66
N GLY A 831 -9.96 17.35 -33.59
CA GLY A 831 -9.83 18.08 -34.85
C GLY A 831 -9.67 19.61 -34.72
N GLU A 832 -10.23 20.34 -35.69
CA GLU A 832 -10.09 21.80 -35.81
C GLU A 832 -10.71 22.58 -34.65
N TRP A 833 -11.82 22.10 -34.08
CA TRP A 833 -12.46 22.75 -32.93
C TRP A 833 -11.60 22.63 -31.68
N ALA A 834 -11.02 21.44 -31.43
CA ALA A 834 -10.10 21.26 -30.30
C ALA A 834 -8.80 22.06 -30.50
N ARG A 835 -8.22 22.08 -31.70
CA ARG A 835 -7.04 22.92 -32.01
C ARG A 835 -7.31 24.41 -31.73
N VAL A 836 -8.45 24.94 -32.20
CA VAL A 836 -8.82 26.34 -31.97
C VAL A 836 -9.15 26.60 -30.48
N GLY A 837 -9.78 25.66 -29.79
CA GLY A 837 -10.02 25.71 -28.35
C GLY A 837 -8.73 25.75 -27.53
N ALA A 838 -7.79 24.83 -27.77
CA ALA A 838 -6.48 24.81 -27.11
C ALA A 838 -5.69 26.11 -27.37
N THR A 839 -5.73 26.63 -28.61
CA THR A 839 -5.11 27.93 -28.94
C THR A 839 -5.76 29.07 -28.14
N TRP A 840 -7.08 29.08 -27.97
CA TRP A 840 -7.78 30.07 -27.15
C TRP A 840 -7.39 29.98 -25.67
N LEU A 841 -7.34 28.77 -25.11
CA LEU A 841 -6.93 28.52 -23.73
C LEU A 841 -5.47 28.94 -23.47
N ASN A 842 -4.56 28.69 -24.41
CA ASN A 842 -3.15 29.11 -24.28
C ASN A 842 -3.02 30.64 -24.21
N TRP A 843 -3.76 31.39 -25.04
CA TRP A 843 -3.80 32.85 -24.95
C TRP A 843 -4.44 33.33 -23.63
N GLN A 844 -5.66 32.86 -23.31
CA GLN A 844 -6.42 33.41 -22.19
C GLN A 844 -5.89 32.98 -20.81
N LEU A 845 -5.54 31.71 -20.61
CA LEU A 845 -5.10 31.18 -19.31
C LEU A 845 -3.58 31.28 -19.11
N LYS A 846 -2.77 31.10 -20.16
CA LYS A 846 -1.29 31.15 -20.04
C LYS A 846 -0.66 32.46 -20.52
N GLY A 847 -1.45 33.38 -21.09
CA GLY A 847 -0.94 34.65 -21.60
C GLY A 847 -0.09 34.50 -22.88
N ASP A 848 -0.22 33.38 -23.61
CA ASP A 848 0.54 33.14 -24.82
C ASP A 848 0.16 34.15 -25.92
N ARG A 849 1.07 35.08 -26.17
CA ARG A 849 0.91 36.13 -27.18
C ARG A 849 0.98 35.59 -28.61
N GLN A 850 1.64 34.47 -28.87
CA GLN A 850 1.64 33.85 -30.19
C GLN A 850 0.29 33.19 -30.47
N ALA A 851 -0.26 32.45 -29.51
CA ALA A 851 -1.63 31.96 -29.58
C ALA A 851 -2.66 33.10 -29.74
N GLY A 852 -2.45 34.24 -29.08
CA GLY A 852 -3.31 35.42 -29.22
C GLY A 852 -3.34 36.05 -30.63
N LEU A 853 -2.30 35.86 -31.46
CA LEU A 853 -2.30 36.29 -32.87
C LEU A 853 -3.31 35.50 -33.72
N MET A 854 -3.77 34.33 -33.25
CA MET A 854 -4.84 33.58 -33.88
C MET A 854 -6.17 34.34 -33.86
N PHE A 855 -6.38 35.25 -32.89
CA PHE A 855 -7.67 35.89 -32.62
C PHE A 855 -7.67 37.43 -32.58
N THR A 856 -6.51 38.07 -32.43
CA THR A 856 -6.35 39.55 -32.35
C THR A 856 -5.81 40.15 -33.66
N GLY A 857 -5.82 41.49 -33.78
CA GLY A 857 -5.40 42.22 -34.99
C GLY A 857 -6.34 42.04 -36.20
N GLN A 858 -6.41 43.02 -37.11
CA GLN A 858 -7.33 42.95 -38.27
C GLN A 858 -7.16 41.65 -39.09
N ASP A 859 -5.91 41.19 -39.21
CA ASP A 859 -5.44 40.11 -40.07
C ASP A 859 -5.25 38.76 -39.33
N CYS A 860 -6.10 38.47 -38.34
CA CYS A 860 -5.90 37.37 -37.38
C CYS A 860 -5.73 35.98 -38.02
N GLY A 861 -4.99 35.08 -37.36
CA GLY A 861 -4.70 33.73 -37.90
C GLY A 861 -5.96 32.95 -38.27
N LEU A 862 -6.98 32.93 -37.40
CA LEU A 862 -8.27 32.28 -37.68
C LEU A 862 -9.08 33.00 -38.78
N CYS A 863 -8.93 34.32 -38.88
CA CYS A 863 -9.55 35.15 -39.91
C CYS A 863 -9.05 34.80 -41.33
N LYS A 864 -7.85 34.18 -41.43
CA LYS A 864 -7.22 33.74 -42.68
C LYS A 864 -7.21 32.22 -42.87
N THR A 865 -7.68 31.45 -41.89
CA THR A 865 -7.69 29.98 -41.98
C THR A 865 -8.82 29.53 -42.92
N PRO A 866 -8.56 28.71 -43.96
CA PRO A 866 -9.59 28.27 -44.90
C PRO A 866 -10.79 27.60 -44.22
N GLY A 867 -12.00 27.87 -44.74
CA GLY A 867 -13.25 27.33 -44.22
C GLY A 867 -13.79 28.02 -42.95
N TRP A 868 -12.95 28.74 -42.21
CA TRP A 868 -13.37 29.49 -41.03
C TRP A 868 -13.95 30.87 -41.38
N THR A 869 -14.90 31.32 -40.58
CA THR A 869 -15.49 32.66 -40.62
C THR A 869 -15.54 33.22 -39.20
N VAL A 870 -15.05 34.44 -39.00
CA VAL A 870 -14.84 35.02 -37.66
C VAL A 870 -15.49 36.40 -37.54
N LYS A 871 -16.21 36.62 -36.44
CA LYS A 871 -16.67 37.94 -35.97
C LYS A 871 -16.23 38.12 -34.52
N ARG A 872 -15.91 39.34 -34.10
CA ARG A 872 -15.49 39.65 -32.71
C ARG A 872 -15.89 41.07 -32.32
N LYS A 873 -16.07 41.32 -31.02
CA LYS A 873 -16.34 42.64 -30.42
C LYS A 873 -15.56 42.80 -29.11
N GLN A 874 -15.18 44.02 -28.77
CA GLN A 874 -14.38 44.38 -27.58
C GLN A 874 -13.04 43.62 -27.45
N PHE A 875 -12.42 43.27 -28.58
CA PHE A 875 -11.09 42.64 -28.60
C PHE A 875 -9.96 43.67 -28.54
N PRO A 876 -8.81 43.35 -27.91
CA PRO A 876 -7.64 44.20 -27.97
C PRO A 876 -7.03 44.19 -29.38
N ALA A 877 -6.34 45.28 -29.72
CA ALA A 877 -5.74 45.45 -31.05
C ALA A 877 -4.51 44.55 -31.28
N LYS A 878 -3.93 43.99 -30.20
CA LYS A 878 -2.79 43.08 -30.15
C LYS A 878 -3.01 42.03 -29.03
N PRO A 879 -2.27 40.91 -29.00
CA PRO A 879 -2.37 39.86 -27.99
C PRO A 879 -2.12 40.31 -26.55
#